data_AF-A0AAD7J2S5-F1
#
_entry.id   AF-A0AAD7J2S5-F1
#
_cell.length_a   1.000
_cell.length_b   1.000
_cell.length_c   1.000
_cell.angle_alpha   90.00
_cell.angle_beta   90.00
_cell.angle_gamma   90.00
#
_symmetry.space_group_name_H-M   'P 1'
#
loop_
_entity.id
_entity.type
_entity.pdbx_description
1 polymer ?
#
loop_
_entity_poly.entity_id
_entity_poly.type
_entity_poly.pdbx_seq_one_letter_code
_entity_poly.pdbx_strand_id
1 'polypeptide(L)'
;MDVPFVSSGALSRTHYTLVKSIESSPSPEIADRYILKEVESIRFRLRHPTISLKETRECLIILLYCFMTIASPTLPSLDFALPQAVNLAEAGKKVHEKRIGYLFCTEIMSPQHELRLMLVNTLRKDLESPTTALVCLSLDNLIVSPSEDVIPAVQSRLQDLLSNQSPHVRRRALLACSALARYEPDLLRRITSKVLKRLRDPHPAVTGAALTVSVELVKVHEPSKKDVQKAVNDLLQRSWSNFREQSIRCVLLRVLSALRGVGLLESNLGLVLEIIRSTSETSDHPVMCAAFLLLSDANVQELLGAQPSQDLSPAANIRGLITSRSANDQYIFLSCLSCLNPEVWAGTNAEIPAVLDEWEVGRVMEFLDSSDTVIRRKTLGILNRIDGNIVQSYYAQSLRTLPDDLNLSGISEYTTRLLEVVEVETEGDGELYARQLGDLFAQMEARSPRYAQIVVETAVEMVLLHLRNAASSFQIGCATTLVTYLASPEIFFGQTMMVIVPALATEYSGKLSVPPPDVLRGLSSRLPLCSLAVQDACLLAMLRISAECEQVPSEIFVCVNDLSNRSGRHIRQRCEEFTSLAAQKDVLGQIIQSAQSSSLPDFLEALHGYKMMSFKSKPTADLVAEPSSPSSSRASLSASKLRYTAYEPPPPMARLRDRASSGGSSRSGSSKLSGTTTGVLEELSRTVTAGDLTLAAAARSLETSSHISETPPAETLTPHADLIAFNDSPFISDPAVGVPADFESIWNSLDESSGARGWCDVSLEDVVKRLESMEDTMTVISVEELPFVGYLKVLINGEDATRGLGVLRLRASEEGSCLWRMRCGDAQLRIRVKRLLLGVE
;
A
#
# COMPACT_ATOMS: atom_id res chain seq x y z
N MET A 1 16.16 10.10 17.64
CA MET A 1 16.57 11.40 17.06
C MET A 1 17.59 12.15 17.94
N ASP A 2 18.74 12.53 17.37
CA ASP A 2 19.74 13.44 17.96
C ASP A 2 19.60 14.90 17.46
N VAL A 3 18.49 15.21 16.80
CA VAL A 3 18.22 16.55 16.25
C VAL A 3 17.68 17.46 17.37
N PRO A 4 18.30 18.62 17.66
CA PRO A 4 17.82 19.52 18.71
C PRO A 4 16.45 20.11 18.37
N PHE A 5 15.66 20.46 19.39
CA PHE A 5 14.30 21.03 19.24
C PHE A 5 14.21 22.13 18.17
N VAL A 6 15.17 23.05 18.16
CA VAL A 6 15.22 24.21 17.24
C VAL A 6 15.32 23.78 15.76
N SER A 7 15.95 22.63 15.50
CA SER A 7 16.10 22.05 14.17
C SER A 7 15.10 20.93 13.87
N SER A 8 14.33 20.51 14.88
CA SER A 8 13.30 19.48 14.68
C SER A 8 12.13 20.03 13.88
N GLY A 9 11.79 21.31 14.04
CA GLY A 9 10.57 21.93 13.49
C GLY A 9 9.34 21.81 14.41
N ALA A 10 9.48 21.13 15.55
CA ALA A 10 8.36 20.85 16.43
C ALA A 10 7.76 22.16 16.96
N LEU A 11 6.43 22.26 16.90
CA LEU A 11 5.67 23.44 17.33
C LEU A 11 5.93 23.85 18.80
N SER A 12 6.23 22.86 19.65
CA SER A 12 6.42 23.06 21.08
C SER A 12 7.37 22.00 21.65
N ARG A 13 7.90 22.29 22.84
CA ARG A 13 8.75 21.34 23.57
C ARG A 13 7.99 20.06 23.92
N THR A 14 6.70 20.16 24.23
CA THR A 14 5.82 19.02 24.50
C THR A 14 5.67 18.13 23.27
N HIS A 15 5.39 18.72 22.11
CA HIS A 15 5.35 18.01 20.84
C HIS A 15 6.69 17.31 20.53
N TYR A 16 7.81 18.01 20.69
CA TYR A 16 9.14 17.42 20.49
C TYR A 16 9.44 16.26 21.44
N THR A 17 9.09 16.39 22.73
CA THR A 17 9.29 15.31 23.70
C THR A 17 8.45 14.08 23.38
N LEU A 18 7.22 14.27 22.88
CA LEU A 18 6.35 13.17 22.46
C LEU A 18 6.96 12.43 21.28
N VAL A 19 7.29 13.13 20.19
CA VAL A 19 7.90 12.54 18.99
C VAL A 19 9.17 11.79 19.36
N LYS A 20 10.06 12.43 20.12
CA LYS A 20 11.30 11.79 20.60
C LYS A 20 11.02 10.52 21.40
N SER A 21 10.03 10.54 22.29
CA SER A 21 9.69 9.37 23.12
C SER A 21 9.16 8.20 22.31
N ILE A 22 8.38 8.47 21.26
CA ILE A 22 7.79 7.47 20.37
C ILE A 22 8.88 6.87 19.48
N GLU A 23 9.70 7.69 18.83
CA GLU A 23 10.79 7.22 17.97
C GLU A 23 11.91 6.50 18.72
N SER A 24 12.16 6.88 19.99
CA SER A 24 13.14 6.20 20.84
C SER A 24 12.60 4.95 21.54
N SER A 25 11.33 4.61 21.31
CA SER A 25 10.72 3.47 21.99
C SER A 25 11.28 2.15 21.45
N PRO A 26 11.54 1.16 22.31
CA PRO A 26 12.12 -0.12 21.89
C PRO A 26 11.10 -1.09 21.28
N SER A 27 9.79 -0.83 21.46
CA SER A 27 8.72 -1.67 20.94
C SER A 27 7.48 -0.83 20.58
N PRO A 28 6.69 -1.24 19.58
CA PRO A 28 5.51 -0.50 19.13
C PRO A 28 4.44 -0.37 20.24
N GLU A 29 4.31 -1.35 21.14
CA GLU A 29 3.34 -1.29 22.23
C GLU A 29 3.66 -0.18 23.24
N ILE A 30 4.95 0.11 23.44
CA ILE A 30 5.39 1.18 24.33
C ILE A 30 5.14 2.54 23.67
N ALA A 31 5.40 2.67 22.36
CA ALA A 31 5.02 3.86 21.58
C ALA A 31 3.52 4.14 21.68
N ASP A 32 2.68 3.13 21.46
CA ASP A 32 1.22 3.24 21.52
C ASP A 32 0.76 3.72 22.90
N ARG A 33 1.40 3.25 23.99
CA ARG A 33 1.08 3.72 25.34
C ARG A 33 1.41 5.21 25.55
N TYR A 34 2.49 5.72 24.95
CA TYR A 34 2.79 7.16 24.99
C TYR A 34 1.76 7.97 24.21
N ILE A 35 1.36 7.47 23.03
CA ILE A 35 0.31 8.08 22.20
C ILE A 35 -1.00 8.18 22.97
N LEU A 36 -1.49 7.07 23.53
CA LEU A 36 -2.76 7.03 24.28
C LEU A 36 -2.76 8.00 25.47
N LYS A 37 -1.64 8.07 26.21
CA LYS A 37 -1.48 9.00 27.33
C LYS A 37 -1.58 10.46 26.87
N GLU A 38 -0.97 10.82 25.75
CA GLU A 38 -1.03 12.19 25.24
C GLU A 38 -2.42 12.54 24.70
N VAL A 39 -3.12 11.59 24.06
CA VAL A 39 -4.51 11.77 23.64
C VAL A 39 -5.42 12.08 24.83
N GLU A 40 -5.27 11.36 25.95
CA GLU A 40 -6.01 11.65 27.19
C GLU A 40 -5.66 13.02 27.79
N SER A 41 -4.38 13.37 27.81
CA SER A 41 -3.88 14.69 28.24
C SER A 41 -4.51 15.83 27.44
N ILE A 42 -4.53 15.70 26.11
CA ILE A 42 -5.14 16.69 25.21
C ILE A 42 -6.66 16.73 25.39
N ARG A 43 -7.31 15.59 25.59
CA ARG A 43 -8.75 15.52 25.86
C ARG A 43 -9.14 16.33 27.10
N PHE A 44 -8.34 16.27 28.16
CA PHE A 44 -8.57 17.12 29.34
C PHE A 44 -8.36 18.59 29.01
N ARG A 45 -7.30 18.92 28.26
CA ARG A 45 -6.95 20.30 27.87
C ARG A 45 -8.04 20.98 27.05
N LEU A 46 -8.61 20.27 26.07
CA LEU A 46 -9.66 20.79 25.18
C LEU A 46 -11.03 20.98 25.86
N ARG A 47 -11.22 20.44 27.08
CA ARG A 47 -12.44 20.71 27.88
C ARG A 47 -12.45 22.10 28.50
N HIS A 48 -11.31 22.79 28.58
CA HIS A 48 -11.25 24.12 29.17
C HIS A 48 -11.85 25.18 28.22
N PRO A 49 -12.81 26.02 28.69
CA PRO A 49 -13.53 26.96 27.84
C PRO A 49 -12.70 28.18 27.39
N THR A 50 -11.51 28.38 27.93
CA THR A 50 -10.63 29.54 27.65
C THR A 50 -9.40 29.17 26.83
N ILE A 51 -9.43 28.05 26.09
CA ILE A 51 -8.29 27.65 25.25
C ILE A 51 -8.10 28.62 24.09
N SER A 52 -6.87 29.07 23.87
CA SER A 52 -6.56 29.96 22.74
C SER A 52 -6.55 29.19 21.41
N LEU A 53 -6.84 29.88 20.30
CA LEU A 53 -6.78 29.25 18.96
C LEU A 53 -5.41 28.66 18.64
N LYS A 54 -4.34 29.27 19.17
CA LYS A 54 -2.96 28.77 19.02
C LYS A 54 -2.76 27.43 19.73
N GLU A 55 -3.23 27.31 20.96
CA GLU A 55 -3.15 26.06 21.74
C GLU A 55 -4.06 24.98 21.15
N THR A 56 -5.26 25.34 20.68
CA THR A 56 -6.14 24.43 19.95
C THR A 56 -5.43 23.88 18.71
N ARG A 57 -4.84 24.74 17.89
CA ARG A 57 -4.06 24.32 16.72
C ARG A 57 -2.97 23.32 17.09
N GLU A 58 -2.19 23.59 18.13
CA GLU A 58 -1.13 22.68 18.59
C GLU A 58 -1.70 21.32 19.01
N CYS A 59 -2.79 21.32 19.79
CA CYS A 59 -3.46 20.09 20.22
C CYS A 59 -3.95 19.26 19.02
N LEU A 60 -4.59 19.89 18.04
CA LEU A 60 -5.10 19.20 16.85
C LEU A 60 -3.97 18.59 16.01
N ILE A 61 -2.84 19.29 15.88
CA ILE A 61 -1.67 18.75 15.16
C ILE A 61 -1.10 17.53 15.87
N ILE A 62 -0.95 17.59 17.19
CA ILE A 62 -0.47 16.44 17.97
C ILE A 62 -1.45 15.26 17.87
N LEU A 63 -2.76 15.52 17.91
CA LEU A 63 -3.77 14.47 17.74
C LEU A 63 -3.72 13.84 16.34
N LEU A 64 -3.51 14.62 15.28
CA LEU A 64 -3.29 14.07 13.92
C LEU A 64 -2.02 13.23 13.85
N TYR A 65 -0.93 13.69 14.46
CA TYR A 65 0.30 12.90 14.56
C TYR A 65 0.04 11.57 15.29
N CYS A 66 -0.65 11.59 16.43
CA CYS A 66 -1.06 10.40 17.17
C CYS A 66 -1.92 9.45 16.33
N PHE A 67 -2.86 9.98 15.55
CA PHE A 67 -3.72 9.20 14.66
C PHE A 67 -2.92 8.48 13.55
N MET A 68 -1.93 9.16 12.97
CA MET A 68 -1.13 8.60 11.86
C MET A 68 0.00 7.66 12.31
N THR A 69 0.38 7.65 13.59
CA THR A 69 1.55 6.92 14.10
C THR A 69 1.25 5.67 14.90
N ILE A 70 -0.01 5.46 15.28
CA ILE A 70 -0.38 4.29 16.10
C ILE A 70 -0.24 3.00 15.29
N ALA A 71 0.43 2.00 15.87
CA ALA A 71 0.63 0.70 15.21
C ALA A 71 -0.57 -0.24 15.46
N SER A 72 -1.14 -0.21 16.67
CA SER A 72 -2.34 -0.98 17.01
C SER A 72 -3.62 -0.34 16.44
N PRO A 73 -4.58 -1.13 15.94
CA PRO A 73 -5.85 -0.63 15.40
C PRO A 73 -6.81 -0.04 16.46
N THR A 74 -6.36 0.17 17.69
CA THR A 74 -7.19 0.53 18.85
C THR A 74 -6.95 1.96 19.34
N LEU A 75 -7.04 2.97 18.47
CA LEU A 75 -7.10 4.36 18.92
C LEU A 75 -8.54 4.72 19.34
N PRO A 76 -8.76 5.31 20.53
CA PRO A 76 -10.05 5.88 20.89
C PRO A 76 -10.50 6.95 19.90
N SER A 77 -11.81 7.06 19.66
CA SER A 77 -12.35 8.10 18.77
C SER A 77 -11.90 9.50 19.19
N LEU A 78 -11.44 10.28 18.21
CA LEU A 78 -11.02 11.67 18.35
C LEU A 78 -12.17 12.67 18.17
N ASP A 79 -13.43 12.20 18.13
CA ASP A 79 -14.64 13.03 17.94
C ASP A 79 -14.74 14.19 18.95
N PHE A 80 -14.22 14.01 20.16
CA PHE A 80 -14.22 15.04 21.20
C PHE A 80 -13.51 16.34 20.79
N ALA A 81 -12.59 16.27 19.83
CA ALA A 81 -11.83 17.42 19.34
C ALA A 81 -12.51 18.14 18.16
N LEU A 82 -13.51 17.52 17.52
CA LEU A 82 -14.21 18.07 16.35
C LEU A 82 -14.85 19.44 16.61
N PRO A 83 -15.53 19.72 17.75
CA PRO A 83 -16.07 21.06 18.01
C PRO A 83 -15.00 22.15 17.99
N GLN A 84 -13.81 21.85 18.52
CA GLN A 84 -12.68 22.79 18.54
C GLN A 84 -12.02 22.94 17.17
N ALA A 85 -11.98 21.86 16.38
CA ALA A 85 -11.52 21.91 14.99
C ALA A 85 -12.43 22.75 14.10
N VAL A 86 -13.75 22.60 14.23
CA VAL A 86 -14.75 23.42 13.51
C VAL A 86 -14.63 24.89 13.93
N ASN A 87 -14.50 25.17 15.22
CA ASN A 87 -14.26 26.52 15.72
C ASN A 87 -12.95 27.11 15.16
N LEU A 88 -11.87 26.33 15.09
CA LEU A 88 -10.61 26.78 14.51
C LEU A 88 -10.73 27.06 12.99
N ALA A 89 -11.50 26.25 12.26
CA ALA A 89 -11.80 26.47 10.85
C ALA A 89 -12.65 27.73 10.61
N GLU A 90 -13.59 28.03 11.51
CA GLU A 90 -14.44 29.22 11.42
C GLU A 90 -13.73 30.49 11.87
N ALA A 91 -13.23 30.52 13.11
CA ALA A 91 -12.72 31.70 13.78
C ALA A 91 -11.23 32.01 13.51
N GLY A 92 -10.50 31.06 12.92
CA GLY A 92 -9.09 31.25 12.55
C GLY A 92 -8.90 32.48 11.67
N LYS A 93 -8.02 33.40 12.08
CA LYS A 93 -7.75 34.64 11.32
C LYS A 93 -6.68 34.41 10.26
N LYS A 94 -5.78 33.47 10.51
CA LYS A 94 -4.67 33.14 9.60
C LYS A 94 -5.01 31.89 8.80
N VAL A 95 -4.55 31.86 7.54
CA VAL A 95 -4.76 30.72 6.62
C VAL A 95 -4.28 29.40 7.24
N HIS A 96 -3.15 29.41 7.95
CA HIS A 96 -2.60 28.21 8.59
C HIS A 96 -3.37 27.75 9.83
N GLU A 97 -4.20 28.58 10.45
CA GLU A 97 -5.08 28.17 11.56
C GLU A 97 -6.29 27.44 10.96
N LYS A 98 -6.95 28.08 9.99
CA LYS A 98 -8.07 27.49 9.25
C LYS A 98 -7.69 26.17 8.58
N ARG A 99 -6.49 26.10 7.99
CA ARG A 99 -5.97 24.89 7.35
C ARG A 99 -5.95 23.69 8.28
N ILE A 100 -5.50 23.88 9.53
CA ILE A 100 -5.48 22.79 10.53
C ILE A 100 -6.89 22.41 10.97
N GLY A 101 -7.79 23.38 11.14
CA GLY A 101 -9.19 23.09 11.43
C GLY A 101 -9.86 22.26 10.33
N TYR A 102 -9.72 22.67 9.07
CA TYR A 102 -10.23 21.93 7.90
C TYR A 102 -9.58 20.55 7.75
N LEU A 103 -8.25 20.45 7.90
CA LEU A 103 -7.54 19.18 7.81
C LEU A 103 -8.02 18.20 8.89
N PHE A 104 -8.09 18.64 10.15
CA PHE A 104 -8.56 17.81 11.25
C PHE A 104 -9.99 17.31 11.01
N CYS A 105 -10.88 18.19 10.56
CA CYS A 105 -12.24 17.78 10.20
C CYS A 105 -12.23 16.79 9.04
N THR A 106 -11.37 16.95 8.03
CA THR A 106 -11.33 16.07 6.86
C THR A 106 -10.85 14.66 7.21
N GLU A 107 -9.83 14.55 8.07
CA GLU A 107 -9.24 13.26 8.46
C GLU A 107 -10.09 12.51 9.49
N ILE A 108 -10.70 13.22 10.45
CA ILE A 108 -11.35 12.60 11.62
C ILE A 108 -12.88 12.55 11.50
N MET A 109 -13.52 13.52 10.83
CA MET A 109 -14.97 13.66 10.86
C MET A 109 -15.66 12.66 9.92
N SER A 110 -16.48 11.78 10.48
CA SER A 110 -17.33 10.88 9.70
C SER A 110 -18.24 11.62 8.68
N PRO A 111 -18.50 11.02 7.50
CA PRO A 111 -19.47 11.49 6.50
C PRO A 111 -20.83 11.95 7.03
N GLN A 112 -21.33 11.33 8.10
CA GLN A 112 -22.65 11.59 8.68
C GLN A 112 -22.63 12.46 9.95
N HIS A 113 -21.47 13.03 10.31
CA HIS A 113 -21.34 13.77 11.56
C HIS A 113 -22.12 15.11 11.53
N GLU A 114 -22.89 15.40 12.59
CA GLU A 114 -23.80 16.57 12.68
C GLU A 114 -23.10 17.93 12.47
N LEU A 115 -21.88 18.06 12.99
CA LEU A 115 -21.08 19.29 12.90
C LEU A 115 -20.66 19.66 11.46
N ARG A 116 -20.81 18.75 10.50
CA ARG A 116 -20.51 19.02 9.09
C ARG A 116 -21.30 20.20 8.53
N LEU A 117 -22.55 20.34 8.94
CA LEU A 117 -23.42 21.45 8.52
C LEU A 117 -22.86 22.81 8.98
N MET A 118 -22.08 22.86 10.07
CA MET A 118 -21.44 24.09 10.52
C MET A 118 -20.35 24.56 9.56
N LEU A 119 -19.67 23.63 8.87
CA LEU A 119 -18.64 23.96 7.89
C LEU A 119 -19.21 24.56 6.59
N VAL A 120 -20.47 24.30 6.25
CA VAL A 120 -21.11 24.80 5.03
C VAL A 120 -21.03 26.33 4.94
N ASN A 121 -21.43 27.02 6.00
CA ASN A 121 -21.39 28.48 6.04
C ASN A 121 -19.96 29.02 6.06
N THR A 122 -19.04 28.31 6.70
CA THR A 122 -17.62 28.67 6.75
C THR A 122 -16.99 28.58 5.36
N LEU A 123 -17.24 27.48 4.63
CA LEU A 123 -16.78 27.29 3.26
C LEU A 123 -17.34 28.36 2.31
N ARG A 124 -18.64 28.67 2.41
CA ARG A 124 -19.25 29.75 1.62
C ARG A 124 -18.55 31.09 1.86
N LYS A 125 -18.37 31.48 3.12
CA LYS A 125 -17.67 32.74 3.50
C LYS A 125 -16.23 32.76 2.99
N ASP A 126 -15.51 31.64 3.10
CA ASP A 126 -14.11 31.55 2.68
C ASP A 126 -13.97 31.62 1.13
N LEU A 127 -14.93 31.11 0.36
CA LEU A 127 -14.99 31.24 -1.12
C LEU A 127 -15.32 32.67 -1.61
N GLU A 128 -15.98 33.45 -0.76
CA GLU A 128 -16.29 34.86 -1.00
C GLU A 128 -15.16 35.79 -0.53
N SER A 129 -14.13 35.24 0.13
CA SER A 129 -13.00 36.01 0.64
C SER A 129 -12.22 36.70 -0.49
N PRO A 130 -11.74 37.94 -0.28
CA PRO A 130 -10.81 38.58 -1.21
C PRO A 130 -9.42 37.89 -1.21
N THR A 131 -9.13 37.10 -0.18
CA THR A 131 -7.83 36.43 -0.03
C THR A 131 -7.80 35.15 -0.85
N THR A 132 -7.04 35.17 -1.96
CA THR A 132 -6.87 34.01 -2.86
C THR A 132 -6.47 32.73 -2.11
N ALA A 133 -5.61 32.82 -1.09
CA ALA A 133 -5.19 31.65 -0.31
C ALA A 133 -6.35 31.00 0.48
N LEU A 134 -7.33 31.78 0.97
CA LEU A 134 -8.51 31.25 1.65
C LEU A 134 -9.51 30.64 0.67
N VAL A 135 -9.66 31.25 -0.52
CA VAL A 135 -10.46 30.67 -1.60
C VAL A 135 -9.86 29.35 -2.06
N CYS A 136 -8.54 29.27 -2.25
CA CYS A 136 -7.88 28.00 -2.59
C CYS A 136 -8.05 26.95 -1.48
N LEU A 137 -7.90 27.33 -0.20
CA LEU A 137 -8.06 26.41 0.93
C LEU A 137 -9.49 25.83 1.01
N SER A 138 -10.50 26.66 0.82
CA SER A 138 -11.90 26.21 0.82
C SER A 138 -12.21 25.32 -0.40
N LEU A 139 -11.69 25.66 -1.58
CA LEU A 139 -11.81 24.79 -2.76
C LEU A 139 -11.10 23.44 -2.57
N ASP A 140 -9.90 23.43 -1.97
CA ASP A 140 -9.18 22.19 -1.66
C ASP A 140 -9.99 21.31 -0.69
N ASN A 141 -10.63 21.92 0.32
CA ASN A 141 -11.52 21.19 1.23
C ASN A 141 -12.74 20.59 0.51
N LEU A 142 -13.35 21.32 -0.43
CA LEU A 142 -14.46 20.81 -1.25
C LEU A 142 -14.05 19.66 -2.18
N ILE A 143 -12.80 19.64 -2.66
CA ILE A 143 -12.28 18.56 -3.51
C ILE A 143 -12.09 17.28 -2.69
N VAL A 144 -11.49 17.40 -1.50
CA VAL A 144 -11.15 16.25 -0.65
C VAL A 144 -12.37 15.72 0.12
N SER A 145 -13.24 16.60 0.62
CA SER A 145 -14.43 16.26 1.40
C SER A 145 -15.70 16.88 0.79
N PRO A 146 -16.13 16.42 -0.41
CA PRO A 146 -17.36 16.90 -1.02
C PRO A 146 -18.58 16.45 -0.21
N SER A 147 -19.60 17.30 -0.13
CA SER A 147 -20.84 17.01 0.59
C SER A 147 -22.03 17.63 -0.15
N GLU A 148 -23.14 16.88 -0.22
CA GLU A 148 -24.38 17.32 -0.87
C GLU A 148 -24.92 18.62 -0.24
N ASP A 149 -24.90 18.72 1.10
CA ASP A 149 -25.38 19.87 1.86
C ASP A 149 -24.70 21.20 1.49
N VAL A 150 -23.46 21.15 0.98
CA VAL A 150 -22.69 22.34 0.65
C VAL A 150 -23.08 22.90 -0.72
N ILE A 151 -23.59 22.06 -1.62
CA ILE A 151 -23.85 22.41 -3.03
C ILE A 151 -24.74 23.65 -3.18
N PRO A 152 -25.91 23.75 -2.50
CA PRO A 152 -26.78 24.91 -2.66
C PRO A 152 -26.12 26.22 -2.25
N ALA A 153 -25.19 26.18 -1.29
CA ALA A 153 -24.52 27.34 -0.75
C ALA A 153 -23.36 27.84 -1.62
N VAL A 154 -22.71 26.97 -2.41
CA VAL A 154 -21.46 27.30 -3.12
C VAL A 154 -21.58 27.26 -4.64
N GLN A 155 -22.59 26.59 -5.21
CA GLN A 155 -22.67 26.30 -6.64
C GLN A 155 -22.57 27.54 -7.55
N SER A 156 -23.25 28.64 -7.19
CA SER A 156 -23.23 29.88 -7.97
C SER A 156 -21.83 30.50 -7.95
N ARG A 157 -21.24 30.58 -6.76
CA ARG A 157 -19.90 31.13 -6.57
C ARG A 157 -18.84 30.29 -7.30
N LEU A 158 -18.93 28.96 -7.25
CA LEU A 158 -18.01 28.07 -7.98
C LEU A 158 -18.01 28.37 -9.48
N GLN A 159 -19.19 28.59 -10.07
CA GLN A 159 -19.29 28.93 -11.50
C GLN A 159 -18.55 30.24 -11.82
N ASP A 160 -18.60 31.25 -10.94
CA ASP A 160 -17.90 32.51 -11.13
C ASP A 160 -16.38 32.32 -11.02
N LEU A 161 -15.93 31.51 -10.06
CA LEU A 161 -14.51 31.24 -9.82
C LEU A 161 -13.80 30.54 -11.00
N LEU A 162 -14.54 29.87 -11.89
CA LEU A 162 -14.00 29.34 -13.16
C LEU A 162 -13.43 30.42 -14.09
N SER A 163 -13.83 31.68 -13.92
CA SER A 163 -13.33 32.83 -14.69
C SER A 163 -12.43 33.76 -13.87
N ASN A 164 -11.97 33.32 -12.69
CA ASN A 164 -11.08 34.11 -11.83
C ASN A 164 -9.74 34.40 -12.51
N GLN A 165 -9.10 35.53 -12.18
CA GLN A 165 -7.79 35.91 -12.71
C GLN A 165 -6.69 34.91 -12.29
N SER A 166 -6.76 34.38 -11.08
CA SER A 166 -5.79 33.41 -10.57
C SER A 166 -5.97 32.03 -11.20
N PRO A 167 -4.94 31.46 -11.86
CA PRO A 167 -5.00 30.10 -12.39
C PRO A 167 -5.17 29.05 -11.28
N HIS A 168 -4.62 29.31 -10.08
CA HIS A 168 -4.74 28.43 -8.92
C HIS A 168 -6.19 28.27 -8.46
N VAL A 169 -6.98 29.35 -8.56
CA VAL A 169 -8.41 29.33 -8.26
C VAL A 169 -9.20 28.63 -9.35
N ARG A 170 -8.96 28.96 -10.64
CA ARG A 170 -9.67 28.34 -11.76
C ARG A 170 -9.51 26.82 -11.78
N ARG A 171 -8.28 26.33 -11.60
CA ARG A 171 -7.96 24.90 -11.54
C ARG A 171 -8.76 24.21 -10.44
N ARG A 172 -8.71 24.74 -9.22
CA ARG A 172 -9.39 24.15 -8.06
C ARG A 172 -10.91 24.24 -8.19
N ALA A 173 -11.44 25.32 -8.77
CA ALA A 173 -12.87 25.45 -9.03
C ALA A 173 -13.38 24.38 -10.01
N LEU A 174 -12.61 24.05 -11.06
CA LEU A 174 -12.94 22.94 -11.96
C LEU A 174 -13.01 21.61 -11.20
N LEU A 175 -11.97 21.30 -10.42
CA LEU A 175 -11.91 20.04 -9.66
C LEU A 175 -12.99 19.96 -8.58
N ALA A 176 -13.30 21.06 -7.91
CA ALA A 176 -14.38 21.14 -6.92
C ALA A 176 -15.75 20.89 -7.57
N CYS A 177 -16.02 21.47 -8.75
CA CYS A 177 -17.24 21.14 -9.51
C CYS A 177 -17.31 19.65 -9.86
N SER A 178 -16.19 19.03 -10.25
CA SER A 178 -16.12 17.59 -10.54
C SER A 178 -16.36 16.72 -9.31
N ALA A 179 -15.84 17.11 -8.15
CA ALA A 179 -16.02 16.38 -6.90
C ALA A 179 -17.49 16.43 -6.43
N LEU A 180 -18.12 17.60 -6.48
CA LEU A 180 -19.53 17.79 -6.11
C LEU A 180 -20.51 17.14 -7.11
N ALA A 181 -20.10 17.00 -8.38
CA ALA A 181 -20.91 16.36 -9.41
C ALA A 181 -21.19 14.87 -9.15
N ARG A 182 -20.46 14.22 -8.22
CA ARG A 182 -20.77 12.88 -7.72
C ARG A 182 -22.15 12.81 -7.05
N TYR A 183 -22.59 13.93 -6.46
CA TYR A 183 -23.91 14.07 -5.82
C TYR A 183 -24.93 14.73 -6.75
N GLU A 184 -24.54 15.82 -7.45
CA GLU A 184 -25.40 16.53 -8.40
C GLU A 184 -24.74 16.63 -9.79
N PRO A 185 -24.93 15.62 -10.68
CA PRO A 185 -24.30 15.60 -12.00
C PRO A 185 -24.64 16.80 -12.91
N ASP A 186 -25.80 17.44 -12.67
CA ASP A 186 -26.24 18.63 -13.40
C ASP A 186 -25.29 19.84 -13.26
N LEU A 187 -24.46 19.88 -12.21
CA LEU A 187 -23.42 20.89 -12.04
C LEU A 187 -22.47 20.94 -13.24
N LEU A 188 -22.04 19.78 -13.76
CA LEU A 188 -21.15 19.71 -14.91
C LEU A 188 -21.82 20.20 -16.19
N ARG A 189 -23.11 19.86 -16.38
CA ARG A 189 -23.88 20.29 -17.55
C ARG A 189 -23.90 21.82 -17.66
N ARG A 190 -24.14 22.52 -16.53
CA ARG A 190 -24.18 23.99 -16.48
C ARG A 190 -22.84 24.66 -16.81
N ILE A 191 -21.71 24.00 -16.54
CA ILE A 191 -20.37 24.58 -16.77
C ILE A 191 -19.70 24.11 -18.06
N THR A 192 -20.36 23.30 -18.89
CA THR A 192 -19.83 22.74 -20.16
C THR A 192 -19.09 23.77 -21.00
N SER A 193 -19.70 24.94 -21.25
CA SER A 193 -19.09 26.01 -22.06
C SER A 193 -17.83 26.60 -21.42
N LYS A 194 -17.80 26.70 -20.08
CA LYS A 194 -16.63 27.16 -19.32
C LYS A 194 -15.52 26.11 -19.36
N VAL A 195 -15.84 24.82 -19.24
CA VAL A 195 -14.87 23.71 -19.36
C VAL A 195 -14.19 23.73 -20.74
N LEU A 196 -14.97 23.81 -21.83
CA LEU A 196 -14.43 23.92 -23.19
C LEU A 196 -13.49 25.13 -23.36
N LYS A 197 -13.84 26.27 -22.74
CA LYS A 197 -12.97 27.46 -22.73
C LYS A 197 -11.69 27.23 -21.91
N ARG A 198 -11.73 26.45 -20.82
CA ARG A 198 -10.57 26.15 -19.95
C ARG A 198 -9.64 25.08 -20.53
N LEU A 199 -10.07 24.26 -21.48
CA LEU A 199 -9.17 23.40 -22.27
C LEU A 199 -8.14 24.19 -23.09
N ARG A 200 -8.39 25.47 -23.34
CA ARG A 200 -7.50 26.40 -24.04
C ARG A 200 -6.92 27.46 -23.10
N ASP A 201 -6.84 27.17 -21.80
CA ASP A 201 -6.28 28.11 -20.81
C ASP A 201 -4.75 28.24 -21.05
N PRO A 202 -4.17 29.45 -20.90
CA PRO A 202 -2.74 29.64 -21.02
C PRO A 202 -1.95 28.89 -19.94
N HIS A 203 -2.56 28.61 -18.78
CA HIS A 203 -1.88 27.95 -17.68
C HIS A 203 -2.05 26.42 -17.76
N PRO A 204 -0.97 25.62 -17.89
CA PRO A 204 -1.04 24.18 -18.13
C PRO A 204 -1.76 23.41 -17.02
N ALA A 205 -1.65 23.87 -15.76
CA ALA A 205 -2.35 23.25 -14.64
C ALA A 205 -3.88 23.41 -14.71
N VAL A 206 -4.40 24.48 -15.33
CA VAL A 206 -5.84 24.69 -15.54
C VAL A 206 -6.33 23.80 -16.68
N THR A 207 -5.56 23.72 -17.77
CA THR A 207 -5.83 22.80 -18.88
C THR A 207 -5.86 21.35 -18.40
N GLY A 208 -4.92 20.95 -17.55
CA GLY A 208 -4.91 19.64 -16.91
C GLY A 208 -6.18 19.33 -16.12
N ALA A 209 -6.64 20.26 -15.27
CA ALA A 209 -7.91 20.08 -14.55
C ALA A 209 -9.12 20.05 -15.50
N ALA A 210 -9.13 20.89 -16.54
CA ALA A 210 -10.21 20.90 -17.53
C ALA A 210 -10.29 19.56 -18.30
N LEU A 211 -9.15 18.93 -18.59
CA LEU A 211 -9.09 17.57 -19.17
C LEU A 211 -9.69 16.53 -18.24
N THR A 212 -9.33 16.54 -16.96
CA THR A 212 -9.92 15.64 -15.94
C THR A 212 -11.44 15.81 -15.89
N VAL A 213 -11.94 17.05 -15.81
CA VAL A 213 -13.40 17.32 -15.81
C VAL A 213 -14.07 16.92 -17.12
N SER A 214 -13.36 17.01 -18.24
CA SER A 214 -13.90 16.63 -19.57
C SER A 214 -14.19 15.14 -19.67
N VAL A 215 -13.36 14.28 -19.08
CA VAL A 215 -13.59 12.83 -19.02
C VAL A 215 -14.88 12.51 -18.26
N GLU A 216 -15.12 13.17 -17.13
CA GLU A 216 -16.36 12.99 -16.35
C GLU A 216 -17.59 13.60 -17.03
N LEU A 217 -17.42 14.76 -17.67
CA LEU A 217 -18.50 15.44 -18.38
C LEU A 217 -19.08 14.60 -19.52
N VAL A 218 -18.23 13.87 -20.26
CA VAL A 218 -18.66 12.97 -21.35
C VAL A 218 -19.53 11.83 -20.83
N LYS A 219 -19.30 11.33 -19.61
CA LYS A 219 -20.13 10.29 -18.98
C LYS A 219 -21.52 10.79 -18.56
N VAL A 220 -21.63 12.09 -18.25
CA VAL A 220 -22.86 12.70 -17.68
C VAL A 220 -23.74 13.36 -18.74
N HIS A 221 -23.16 13.84 -19.85
CA HIS A 221 -23.85 14.65 -20.85
C HIS A 221 -23.49 14.26 -22.29
N GLU A 222 -24.26 13.33 -22.87
CA GLU A 222 -24.05 12.83 -24.24
C GLU A 222 -24.03 13.94 -25.32
N PRO A 223 -24.88 15.00 -25.28
CA PRO A 223 -24.86 16.05 -26.30
C PRO A 223 -23.53 16.82 -26.41
N SER A 224 -22.80 17.01 -25.30
CA SER A 224 -21.51 17.73 -25.33
C SER A 224 -20.34 16.83 -25.70
N LYS A 225 -20.53 15.51 -25.78
CA LYS A 225 -19.46 14.54 -26.05
C LYS A 225 -18.70 14.86 -27.33
N LYS A 226 -19.40 15.16 -28.43
CA LYS A 226 -18.76 15.47 -29.72
C LYS A 226 -17.90 16.73 -29.65
N ASP A 227 -18.40 17.77 -28.98
CA ASP A 227 -17.67 19.05 -28.84
C ASP A 227 -16.44 18.91 -27.94
N VAL A 228 -16.58 18.18 -26.82
CA VAL A 228 -15.48 17.85 -25.91
C VAL A 228 -14.45 16.97 -26.62
N GLN A 229 -14.88 15.93 -27.32
CA GLN A 229 -14.01 15.03 -28.08
C GLN A 229 -13.20 15.81 -29.12
N LYS A 230 -13.86 16.65 -29.92
CA LYS A 230 -13.16 17.51 -30.87
C LYS A 230 -12.17 18.45 -30.18
N ALA A 231 -12.55 19.09 -29.08
CA ALA A 231 -11.69 20.04 -28.38
C ALA A 231 -10.44 19.38 -27.77
N VAL A 232 -10.55 18.17 -27.22
CA VAL A 232 -9.41 17.40 -26.68
C VAL A 232 -8.51 16.89 -27.81
N ASN A 233 -9.09 16.44 -28.92
CA ASN A 233 -8.35 16.02 -30.11
C ASN A 233 -7.60 17.18 -30.79
N ASP A 234 -8.18 18.38 -30.85
CA ASP A 234 -7.47 19.60 -31.31
C ASP A 234 -6.30 19.97 -30.38
N LEU A 235 -6.43 19.69 -29.08
CA LEU A 235 -5.41 19.99 -28.09
C LEU A 235 -4.19 19.06 -28.25
N LEU A 236 -4.40 17.80 -28.64
CA LEU A 236 -3.32 16.84 -28.92
C LEU A 236 -2.32 17.41 -29.94
N GLN A 237 -2.82 17.93 -31.07
CA GLN A 237 -1.99 18.52 -32.13
C GLN A 237 -1.14 19.69 -31.60
N ARG A 238 -1.74 20.58 -30.79
CA ARG A 238 -1.06 21.76 -30.22
C ARG A 238 -0.05 21.40 -29.13
N SER A 239 -0.37 20.40 -28.30
CA SER A 239 0.51 19.92 -27.25
C SER A 239 1.71 19.17 -27.86
N TRP A 240 1.51 18.46 -28.96
CA TRP A 240 2.60 17.81 -29.68
C TRP A 240 3.57 18.82 -30.29
N SER A 241 3.11 19.88 -30.96
CA SER A 241 4.03 20.82 -31.62
C SER A 241 5.06 21.47 -30.68
N ASN A 242 4.77 21.55 -29.38
CA ASN A 242 5.63 22.18 -28.37
C ASN A 242 6.05 21.22 -27.24
N PHE A 243 5.99 19.91 -27.46
CA PHE A 243 6.16 18.90 -26.41
C PHE A 243 7.53 18.91 -25.72
N ARG A 244 8.55 19.52 -26.34
CA ARG A 244 9.91 19.63 -25.78
C ARG A 244 9.97 20.51 -24.53
N GLU A 245 8.99 21.39 -24.33
CA GLU A 245 8.87 22.14 -23.09
C GLU A 245 8.28 21.27 -21.97
N GLN A 246 8.96 21.17 -20.82
CA GLN A 246 8.55 20.30 -19.72
C GLN A 246 7.11 20.55 -19.23
N SER A 247 6.68 21.82 -19.21
CA SER A 247 5.32 22.20 -18.80
C SER A 247 4.26 21.64 -19.76
N ILE A 248 4.56 21.62 -21.05
CA ILE A 248 3.69 21.14 -22.14
C ILE A 248 3.75 19.62 -22.27
N ARG A 249 4.92 18.99 -22.02
CA ARG A 249 5.05 17.54 -21.93
C ARG A 249 4.07 16.93 -20.91
N CYS A 250 3.95 17.56 -19.74
CA CYS A 250 2.97 17.16 -18.72
C CYS A 250 1.51 17.33 -19.19
N VAL A 251 1.23 18.34 -20.02
CA VAL A 251 -0.10 18.51 -20.64
C VAL A 251 -0.35 17.45 -21.69
N LEU A 252 0.62 17.17 -22.57
CA LEU A 252 0.53 16.11 -23.59
C LEU A 252 0.19 14.77 -22.95
N LEU A 253 0.90 14.40 -21.88
CA LEU A 253 0.62 13.17 -21.14
C LEU A 253 -0.83 13.13 -20.62
N ARG A 254 -1.32 14.24 -20.06
CA ARG A 254 -2.72 14.34 -19.61
C ARG A 254 -3.72 14.31 -20.75
N VAL A 255 -3.40 14.85 -21.92
CA VAL A 255 -4.24 14.79 -23.12
C VAL A 255 -4.36 13.35 -23.60
N LEU A 256 -3.24 12.63 -23.72
CA LEU A 256 -3.22 11.22 -24.08
C LEU A 256 -4.06 10.39 -23.10
N SER A 257 -3.88 10.59 -21.80
CA SER A 257 -4.71 9.91 -20.79
C SER A 257 -6.20 10.26 -20.89
N ALA A 258 -6.56 11.51 -21.15
CA ALA A 258 -7.95 11.95 -21.27
C ALA A 258 -8.63 11.38 -22.53
N LEU A 259 -7.87 11.21 -23.63
CA LEU A 259 -8.39 10.64 -24.87
C LEU A 259 -8.86 9.18 -24.72
N ARG A 260 -8.35 8.43 -23.74
CA ARG A 260 -8.86 7.09 -23.43
C ARG A 260 -10.32 7.09 -22.98
N GLY A 261 -10.73 8.11 -22.21
CA GLY A 261 -12.11 8.25 -21.74
C GLY A 261 -13.01 9.02 -22.72
N VAL A 262 -12.44 9.97 -23.46
CA VAL A 262 -13.20 10.87 -24.35
C VAL A 262 -13.33 10.29 -25.78
N GLY A 263 -12.37 9.48 -26.22
CA GLY A 263 -12.29 8.88 -27.55
C GLY A 263 -11.32 9.60 -28.49
N LEU A 264 -10.43 8.84 -29.13
CA LEU A 264 -9.53 9.31 -30.19
C LEU A 264 -10.30 9.46 -31.51
N LEU A 265 -10.03 10.52 -32.28
CA LEU A 265 -10.52 10.65 -33.65
C LEU A 265 -9.56 9.98 -34.63
N GLU A 266 -10.09 9.29 -35.64
CA GLU A 266 -9.32 8.61 -36.69
C GLU A 266 -8.28 9.53 -37.35
N SER A 267 -8.62 10.81 -37.56
CA SER A 267 -7.71 11.81 -38.15
C SER A 267 -6.42 12.05 -37.36
N ASN A 268 -6.42 11.72 -36.06
CA ASN A 268 -5.29 11.89 -35.17
C ASN A 268 -4.49 10.59 -34.97
N LEU A 269 -4.91 9.47 -35.56
CA LEU A 269 -4.20 8.20 -35.39
C LEU A 269 -2.78 8.26 -35.94
N GLY A 270 -2.58 8.86 -37.12
CA GLY A 270 -1.24 9.09 -37.67
C GLY A 270 -0.35 9.96 -36.78
N LEU A 271 -0.93 10.94 -36.07
CA LEU A 271 -0.19 11.74 -35.09
C LEU A 271 0.22 10.92 -33.87
N VAL A 272 -0.64 10.02 -33.38
CA VAL A 272 -0.29 9.10 -32.28
C VAL A 272 0.87 8.19 -32.68
N LEU A 273 0.89 7.69 -33.92
CA LEU A 273 2.01 6.91 -34.45
C LEU A 273 3.31 7.73 -34.53
N GLU A 274 3.22 8.99 -34.96
CA GLU A 274 4.36 9.89 -34.97
C GLU A 274 4.90 10.19 -33.56
N ILE A 275 4.00 10.36 -32.58
CA ILE A 275 4.35 10.50 -31.16
C ILE A 275 5.11 9.26 -30.70
N ILE A 276 4.63 8.05 -31.00
CA ILE A 276 5.30 6.80 -30.63
C ILE A 276 6.71 6.72 -31.24
N ARG A 277 6.86 7.00 -32.53
CA ARG A 277 8.17 7.02 -33.21
C ARG A 277 9.14 7.99 -32.55
N SER A 278 8.73 9.25 -32.39
CA SER A 278 9.61 10.27 -31.82
C SER A 278 9.92 10.04 -30.34
N THR A 279 8.97 9.51 -29.55
CA THR A 279 9.19 9.24 -28.13
C THR A 279 10.10 8.04 -27.90
N SER A 280 10.05 7.04 -28.79
CA SER A 280 11.01 5.94 -28.81
C SER A 280 12.44 6.42 -29.05
N GLU A 281 12.65 7.27 -30.06
CA GLU A 281 13.98 7.86 -30.37
C GLU A 281 14.56 8.66 -29.20
N THR A 282 13.70 9.34 -28.42
CA THR A 282 14.12 10.13 -27.25
C THR A 282 14.07 9.36 -25.93
N SER A 283 13.64 8.09 -25.93
CA SER A 283 13.40 7.27 -24.74
C SER A 283 12.46 7.93 -23.70
N ASP A 284 11.41 8.61 -24.18
CA ASP A 284 10.35 9.18 -23.35
C ASP A 284 9.26 8.14 -23.06
N HIS A 285 9.60 7.17 -22.19
CA HIS A 285 8.72 6.05 -21.86
C HIS A 285 7.31 6.45 -21.38
N PRO A 286 7.11 7.46 -20.52
CA PRO A 286 5.77 7.85 -20.06
C PRO A 286 4.83 8.27 -21.19
N VAL A 287 5.30 9.11 -22.12
CA VAL A 287 4.48 9.59 -23.25
C VAL A 287 4.24 8.46 -24.24
N MET A 288 5.27 7.65 -24.51
CA MET A 288 5.16 6.47 -25.36
C MET A 288 4.09 5.50 -24.85
N CYS A 289 4.17 5.08 -23.58
CA CYS A 289 3.18 4.18 -22.97
C CYS A 289 1.76 4.76 -23.04
N ALA A 290 1.60 6.05 -22.75
CA ALA A 290 0.30 6.71 -22.85
C ALA A 290 -0.27 6.73 -24.28
N ALA A 291 0.60 6.87 -25.29
CA ALA A 291 0.22 6.77 -26.69
C ALA A 291 -0.17 5.33 -27.09
N PHE A 292 0.57 4.31 -26.65
CA PHE A 292 0.20 2.91 -26.88
C PHE A 292 -1.14 2.53 -26.27
N LEU A 293 -1.46 3.06 -25.08
CA LEU A 293 -2.76 2.83 -24.43
C LEU A 293 -3.96 3.39 -25.21
N LEU A 294 -3.74 4.29 -26.18
CA LEU A 294 -4.80 4.75 -27.09
C LEU A 294 -5.04 3.78 -28.24
N LEU A 295 -4.09 2.88 -28.51
CA LEU A 295 -4.19 1.89 -29.59
C LEU A 295 -4.92 0.61 -29.15
N SER A 296 -5.19 0.43 -27.84
CA SER A 296 -5.86 -0.78 -27.32
C SER A 296 -7.24 -1.00 -27.92
N ASP A 297 -7.94 0.10 -28.18
CA ASP A 297 -9.33 0.10 -28.66
C ASP A 297 -9.42 0.43 -30.16
N ALA A 298 -8.28 0.59 -30.83
CA ALA A 298 -8.22 0.97 -32.24
C ALA A 298 -8.52 -0.22 -33.16
N ASN A 299 -9.30 0.03 -34.22
CA ASN A 299 -9.58 -0.96 -35.24
C ASN A 299 -8.30 -1.26 -36.06
N VAL A 300 -8.05 -2.54 -36.34
CA VAL A 300 -6.91 -3.02 -37.13
C VAL A 300 -6.85 -2.30 -38.49
N GLN A 301 -7.99 -2.15 -39.18
CA GLN A 301 -8.03 -1.53 -40.50
C GLN A 301 -7.72 -0.03 -40.47
N GLU A 302 -8.20 0.68 -39.46
CA GLU A 302 -7.90 2.11 -39.27
C GLU A 302 -6.42 2.32 -38.94
N LEU A 303 -5.85 1.45 -38.09
CA LEU A 303 -4.44 1.48 -37.73
C LEU A 303 -3.52 1.23 -38.92
N LEU A 304 -3.85 0.25 -39.77
CA LEU A 304 -3.12 -0.01 -41.01
C LEU A 304 -3.27 1.13 -42.00
N GLY A 305 -4.47 1.70 -42.14
CA GLY A 305 -4.71 2.87 -43.00
C GLY A 305 -3.93 4.12 -42.58
N ALA A 306 -3.65 4.27 -41.27
CA ALA A 306 -2.83 5.36 -40.74
C ALA A 306 -1.31 5.12 -40.84
N GLN A 307 -0.86 3.94 -41.30
CA GLN A 307 0.55 3.58 -41.47
C GLN A 307 0.97 3.69 -42.95
N PRO A 308 1.45 4.86 -43.43
CA PRO A 308 1.93 5.01 -44.79
C PRO A 308 3.30 4.33 -45.04
N SER A 309 4.06 4.02 -43.99
CA SER A 309 5.38 3.39 -44.05
C SER A 309 5.63 2.45 -42.87
N GLN A 310 6.55 1.49 -43.03
CA GLN A 310 6.98 0.59 -41.95
C GLN A 310 7.61 1.34 -40.76
N ASP A 311 8.21 2.51 -40.99
CA ASP A 311 8.81 3.36 -39.95
C ASP A 311 7.79 3.87 -38.92
N LEU A 312 6.50 3.89 -39.26
CA LEU A 312 5.40 4.27 -38.37
C LEU A 312 4.75 3.07 -37.68
N SER A 313 5.26 1.84 -37.87
CA SER A 313 4.76 0.67 -37.15
C SER A 313 5.03 0.82 -35.64
N PRO A 314 3.99 0.79 -34.78
CA PRO A 314 4.17 0.87 -33.33
C PRO A 314 5.10 -0.22 -32.79
N ALA A 315 4.93 -1.46 -33.25
CA ALA A 315 5.73 -2.60 -32.80
C ALA A 315 7.21 -2.46 -33.21
N ALA A 316 7.48 -1.94 -34.42
CA ALA A 316 8.87 -1.70 -34.86
C ALA A 316 9.57 -0.66 -33.99
N ASN A 317 8.85 0.37 -33.56
CA ASN A 317 9.39 1.46 -32.76
C ASN A 317 9.76 1.04 -31.33
N ILE A 318 9.34 -0.12 -30.83
CA ILE A 318 9.70 -0.60 -29.48
C ILE A 318 10.75 -1.72 -29.48
N ARG A 319 11.25 -2.15 -30.66
CA ARG A 319 12.23 -3.25 -30.79
C ARG A 319 13.49 -3.04 -29.96
N GLY A 320 13.97 -1.80 -29.85
CA GLY A 320 15.17 -1.47 -29.07
C GLY A 320 15.11 -1.93 -27.61
N LEU A 321 13.90 -1.97 -27.03
CA LEU A 321 13.68 -2.36 -25.64
C LEU A 321 13.83 -3.87 -25.39
N ILE A 322 13.63 -4.71 -26.43
CA ILE A 322 13.77 -6.18 -26.33
C ILE A 322 15.20 -6.57 -25.90
N THR A 323 16.19 -5.81 -26.39
CA THR A 323 17.62 -6.06 -26.12
C THR A 323 18.07 -5.55 -24.75
N SER A 324 17.24 -4.76 -24.06
CA SER A 324 17.59 -4.20 -22.76
C SER A 324 17.69 -5.27 -21.69
N ARG A 325 18.64 -5.07 -20.76
CA ARG A 325 18.80 -5.90 -19.56
C ARG A 325 17.97 -5.40 -18.38
N SER A 326 17.41 -4.20 -18.48
CA SER A 326 16.56 -3.61 -17.45
C SER A 326 15.19 -4.30 -17.44
N ALA A 327 14.77 -4.78 -16.27
CA ALA A 327 13.43 -5.37 -16.10
C ALA A 327 12.33 -4.34 -16.43
N ASN A 328 12.55 -3.06 -16.11
CA ASN A 328 11.60 -1.99 -16.42
C ASN A 328 11.42 -1.80 -17.93
N ASP A 329 12.50 -1.86 -18.71
CA ASP A 329 12.44 -1.68 -20.16
C ASP A 329 11.73 -2.87 -20.82
N GLN A 330 12.02 -4.09 -20.33
CA GLN A 330 11.33 -5.32 -20.75
C GLN A 330 9.83 -5.26 -20.42
N TYR A 331 9.49 -4.79 -19.23
CA TYR A 331 8.11 -4.59 -18.82
C TYR A 331 7.40 -3.52 -19.67
N ILE A 332 8.09 -2.42 -20.00
CA ILE A 332 7.56 -1.37 -20.88
C ILE A 332 7.32 -1.93 -22.29
N PHE A 333 8.26 -2.70 -22.83
CA PHE A 333 8.11 -3.38 -24.12
C PHE A 333 6.85 -4.26 -24.13
N LEU A 334 6.70 -5.15 -23.14
CA LEU A 334 5.53 -6.03 -23.01
C LEU A 334 4.25 -5.23 -22.77
N SER A 335 4.32 -4.09 -22.06
CA SER A 335 3.21 -3.16 -21.85
C SER A 335 2.71 -2.53 -23.14
N CYS A 336 3.64 -2.05 -23.97
CA CYS A 336 3.31 -1.48 -25.26
C CYS A 336 2.79 -2.55 -26.22
N LEU A 337 3.44 -3.71 -26.27
CA LEU A 337 3.06 -4.79 -27.17
C LEU A 337 1.66 -5.36 -26.85
N SER A 338 1.29 -5.48 -25.57
CA SER A 338 -0.06 -5.93 -25.19
C SER A 338 -1.16 -4.95 -25.58
N CYS A 339 -0.84 -3.68 -25.83
CA CYS A 339 -1.82 -2.71 -26.30
C CYS A 339 -2.15 -2.90 -27.78
N LEU A 340 -1.35 -3.66 -28.53
CA LEU A 340 -1.59 -3.91 -29.94
C LEU A 340 -2.39 -5.19 -30.15
N ASN A 341 -3.20 -5.21 -31.21
CA ASN A 341 -3.76 -6.46 -31.72
C ASN A 341 -2.63 -7.29 -32.37
N PRO A 342 -2.47 -8.59 -32.02
CA PRO A 342 -1.54 -9.51 -32.65
C PRO A 342 -1.55 -9.50 -34.18
N GLU A 343 -2.71 -9.31 -34.81
CA GLU A 343 -2.85 -9.27 -36.28
C GLU A 343 -1.97 -8.19 -36.96
N VAL A 344 -1.62 -7.13 -36.24
CA VAL A 344 -0.87 -5.98 -36.79
C VAL A 344 0.64 -6.23 -36.78
N TRP A 345 1.13 -7.19 -35.99
CA TRP A 345 2.58 -7.35 -35.76
C TRP A 345 3.07 -8.80 -35.71
N ALA A 346 2.25 -9.77 -35.35
CA ALA A 346 2.65 -11.16 -35.17
C ALA A 346 2.68 -11.97 -36.49
N GLY A 347 2.12 -11.44 -37.58
CA GLY A 347 2.06 -12.13 -38.87
C GLY A 347 1.07 -13.28 -38.92
N THR A 348 -0.01 -13.22 -38.14
CA THR A 348 -1.08 -14.24 -38.12
C THR A 348 -1.89 -14.27 -39.43
N ASN A 349 -1.93 -13.15 -40.16
CA ASN A 349 -2.63 -13.00 -41.42
C ASN A 349 -1.62 -12.91 -42.59
N ALA A 350 -1.83 -13.69 -43.66
CA ALA A 350 -0.91 -13.74 -44.80
C ALA A 350 -0.75 -12.39 -45.53
N GLU A 351 -1.71 -11.47 -45.38
CA GLU A 351 -1.67 -10.14 -45.99
C GLU A 351 -0.86 -9.11 -45.17
N ILE A 352 -0.64 -9.37 -43.87
CA ILE A 352 0.06 -8.48 -42.95
C ILE A 352 1.34 -9.19 -42.48
N PRO A 353 2.53 -8.77 -42.95
CA PRO A 353 3.77 -9.44 -42.57
C PRO A 353 4.07 -9.28 -41.09
N ALA A 354 4.75 -10.28 -40.53
CA ALA A 354 5.28 -10.18 -39.17
C ALA A 354 6.25 -8.99 -39.05
N VAL A 355 6.08 -8.22 -37.99
CA VAL A 355 6.95 -7.09 -37.65
C VAL A 355 8.11 -7.56 -36.80
N LEU A 356 7.96 -8.57 -35.95
CA LEU A 356 9.09 -9.10 -35.18
C LEU A 356 9.73 -10.28 -35.92
N ASP A 357 11.06 -10.26 -36.01
CA ASP A 357 11.83 -11.33 -36.64
C ASP A 357 11.92 -12.56 -35.70
N GLU A 358 12.29 -13.73 -36.25
CA GLU A 358 12.35 -14.99 -35.48
C GLU A 358 13.19 -14.89 -34.20
N TRP A 359 14.32 -14.18 -34.26
CA TRP A 359 15.18 -13.97 -33.09
C TRP A 359 14.50 -13.11 -32.02
N GLU A 360 13.76 -12.08 -32.41
CA GLU A 360 13.05 -11.18 -31.49
C GLU A 360 11.91 -11.94 -30.79
N VAL A 361 11.17 -12.77 -31.54
CA VAL A 361 10.15 -13.67 -30.97
C VAL A 361 10.79 -14.66 -30.00
N GLY A 362 11.94 -15.24 -30.37
CA GLY A 362 12.72 -16.10 -29.47
C GLY A 362 13.07 -15.41 -28.16
N ARG A 363 13.46 -14.13 -28.21
CA ARG A 363 13.75 -13.33 -27.02
C ARG A 363 12.50 -13.04 -26.18
N VAL A 364 11.34 -12.86 -26.80
CA VAL A 364 10.06 -12.75 -26.08
C VAL A 364 9.73 -14.06 -25.34
N MET A 365 9.97 -15.20 -25.98
CA MET A 365 9.77 -16.51 -25.34
C MET A 365 10.71 -16.71 -24.13
N GLU A 366 11.94 -16.21 -24.18
CA GLU A 366 12.86 -16.24 -23.03
C GLU A 366 12.33 -15.47 -21.81
N PHE A 367 11.40 -14.52 -21.97
CA PHE A 367 10.77 -13.83 -20.84
C PHE A 367 9.86 -14.73 -19.99
N LEU A 368 9.45 -15.90 -20.50
CA LEU A 368 8.77 -16.92 -19.71
C LEU A 368 9.66 -17.48 -18.59
N ASP A 369 10.98 -17.38 -18.74
CA ASP A 369 11.97 -17.80 -17.74
C ASP A 369 12.45 -16.66 -16.84
N SER A 370 11.85 -15.47 -16.94
CA SER A 370 12.18 -14.33 -16.10
C SER A 370 11.94 -14.63 -14.61
N SER A 371 12.75 -14.05 -13.72
CA SER A 371 12.51 -14.11 -12.27
C SER A 371 11.27 -13.33 -11.84
N ASP A 372 10.87 -12.33 -12.63
CA ASP A 372 9.74 -11.44 -12.33
C ASP A 372 8.41 -12.06 -12.77
N THR A 373 7.50 -12.25 -11.81
CA THR A 373 6.15 -12.82 -12.02
C THR A 373 5.29 -11.96 -12.95
N VAL A 374 5.47 -10.64 -12.93
CA VAL A 374 4.71 -9.71 -13.76
C VAL A 374 5.14 -9.84 -15.22
N ILE A 375 6.45 -9.93 -15.48
CA ILE A 375 6.99 -10.13 -16.84
C ILE A 375 6.51 -11.46 -17.41
N ARG A 376 6.58 -12.55 -16.63
CA ARG A 376 6.11 -13.88 -17.07
C ARG A 376 4.63 -13.87 -17.42
N ARG A 377 3.77 -13.40 -16.51
CA ARG A 377 2.30 -13.32 -16.74
C ARG A 377 1.96 -12.47 -17.95
N LYS A 378 2.66 -11.34 -18.12
CA LYS A 378 2.43 -10.44 -19.26
C LYS A 378 2.84 -11.08 -20.58
N THR A 379 3.93 -11.84 -20.58
CA THR A 379 4.39 -12.62 -21.73
C THR A 379 3.39 -13.72 -22.06
N LEU A 380 2.94 -14.50 -21.07
CA LEU A 380 1.90 -15.53 -21.23
C LEU A 380 0.63 -14.94 -21.85
N GLY A 381 0.15 -13.80 -21.34
CA GLY A 381 -1.05 -13.15 -21.87
C GLY A 381 -0.89 -12.67 -23.32
N ILE A 382 0.30 -12.19 -23.72
CA ILE A 382 0.58 -11.83 -25.11
C ILE A 382 0.57 -13.07 -26.00
N LEU A 383 1.23 -14.16 -25.58
CA LEU A 383 1.27 -15.42 -26.34
C LEU A 383 -0.11 -16.05 -26.46
N ASN A 384 -0.91 -16.05 -25.39
CA ASN A 384 -2.28 -16.57 -25.40
C ASN A 384 -3.17 -15.82 -26.40
N ARG A 385 -2.99 -14.49 -26.51
CA ARG A 385 -3.69 -13.65 -27.49
C ARG A 385 -3.25 -13.88 -28.93
N ILE A 386 -2.00 -14.32 -29.17
CA ILE A 386 -1.51 -14.67 -30.51
C ILE A 386 -2.08 -16.03 -30.92
N ASP A 387 -1.81 -17.05 -30.11
CA ASP A 387 -2.31 -18.42 -30.28
C ASP A 387 -2.22 -19.16 -28.93
N GLY A 388 -3.38 -19.53 -28.38
CA GLY A 388 -3.47 -20.30 -27.13
C GLY A 388 -2.73 -21.65 -27.17
N ASN A 389 -2.53 -22.24 -28.36
CA ASN A 389 -1.76 -23.49 -28.50
C ASN A 389 -0.30 -23.33 -28.07
N ILE A 390 0.27 -22.13 -28.19
CA ILE A 390 1.66 -21.84 -27.76
C ILE A 390 1.76 -22.01 -26.24
N VAL A 391 0.81 -21.43 -25.50
CA VAL A 391 0.76 -21.49 -24.05
C VAL A 391 0.47 -22.91 -23.56
N GLN A 392 -0.48 -23.60 -24.20
CA GLN A 392 -0.77 -25.01 -23.90
C GLN A 392 0.43 -25.92 -24.17
N SER A 393 1.17 -25.68 -25.25
CA SER A 393 2.40 -26.43 -25.57
C SER A 393 3.50 -26.16 -24.55
N TYR A 394 3.66 -24.90 -24.14
CA TYR A 394 4.60 -24.52 -23.07
C TYR A 394 4.21 -25.16 -21.74
N TYR A 395 2.92 -25.18 -21.38
CA TYR A 395 2.41 -25.83 -20.19
C TYR A 395 2.68 -27.34 -20.21
N ALA A 396 2.33 -28.02 -21.31
CA ALA A 396 2.55 -29.44 -21.47
C ALA A 396 4.05 -29.81 -21.48
N GLN A 397 4.88 -28.98 -22.11
CA GLN A 397 6.33 -29.16 -22.10
C GLN A 397 6.89 -28.96 -20.70
N SER A 398 6.49 -27.89 -20.01
CA SER A 398 6.88 -27.62 -18.64
C SER A 398 6.57 -28.85 -17.81
N LEU A 399 5.30 -29.29 -17.79
CA LEU A 399 4.87 -30.46 -17.03
C LEU A 399 5.70 -31.69 -17.35
N ARG A 400 6.11 -31.88 -18.61
CA ARG A 400 6.98 -33.00 -19.02
C ARG A 400 8.37 -32.92 -18.42
N THR A 401 8.96 -31.73 -18.39
CA THR A 401 10.34 -31.47 -17.95
C THR A 401 10.51 -31.25 -16.45
N LEU A 402 9.45 -31.40 -15.65
CA LEU A 402 9.52 -31.34 -14.19
C LEU A 402 10.58 -32.32 -13.64
N PRO A 403 11.62 -31.85 -12.92
CA PRO A 403 12.59 -32.73 -12.28
C PRO A 403 11.98 -33.55 -11.15
N ASP A 404 12.38 -34.82 -11.03
CA ASP A 404 11.84 -35.74 -10.00
C ASP A 404 12.36 -35.42 -8.58
N ASP A 405 13.54 -34.80 -8.47
CA ASP A 405 14.24 -34.53 -7.21
C ASP A 405 14.18 -33.04 -6.78
N LEU A 406 12.99 -32.43 -6.81
CA LEU A 406 12.82 -31.05 -6.33
C LEU A 406 12.75 -30.96 -4.80
N ASN A 407 13.36 -29.91 -4.25
CA ASN A 407 13.14 -29.48 -2.87
C ASN A 407 11.81 -28.72 -2.74
N LEU A 408 11.33 -28.51 -1.51
CA LEU A 408 10.05 -27.81 -1.25
C LEU A 408 9.96 -26.44 -1.95
N SER A 409 11.08 -25.71 -2.02
CA SER A 409 11.16 -24.41 -2.69
C SER A 409 10.97 -24.52 -4.19
N GLY A 410 11.63 -25.48 -4.84
CA GLY A 410 11.51 -25.71 -6.29
C GLY A 410 10.12 -26.21 -6.67
N ILE A 411 9.50 -27.04 -5.82
CA ILE A 411 8.10 -27.44 -5.96
C ILE A 411 7.19 -26.21 -5.94
N SER A 412 7.36 -25.36 -4.92
CA SER A 412 6.58 -24.13 -4.76
C SER A 412 6.71 -23.19 -5.97
N GLU A 413 7.93 -22.91 -6.41
CA GLU A 413 8.19 -22.04 -7.55
C GLU A 413 7.57 -22.59 -8.84
N TYR A 414 7.73 -23.90 -9.06
CA TYR A 414 7.24 -24.54 -10.27
C TYR A 414 5.70 -24.62 -10.31
N THR A 415 5.06 -24.97 -9.18
CA THR A 415 3.59 -24.91 -9.05
C THR A 415 3.08 -23.50 -9.31
N THR A 416 3.76 -22.49 -8.76
CA THR A 416 3.42 -21.07 -8.97
C THR A 416 3.45 -20.72 -10.46
N ARG A 417 4.51 -21.11 -11.19
CA ARG A 417 4.62 -20.86 -12.64
C ARG A 417 3.53 -21.57 -13.45
N LEU A 418 3.15 -22.79 -13.09
CA LEU A 418 2.06 -23.49 -13.77
C LEU A 418 0.68 -22.88 -13.45
N LEU A 419 0.48 -22.40 -12.22
CA LEU A 419 -0.72 -21.66 -11.85
C LEU A 419 -0.84 -20.35 -12.62
N GLU A 420 0.27 -19.64 -12.86
CA GLU A 420 0.29 -18.44 -13.72
C GLU A 420 -0.25 -18.75 -15.13
N VAL A 421 0.04 -19.94 -15.67
CA VAL A 421 -0.49 -20.36 -16.97
C VAL A 421 -1.99 -20.62 -16.91
N VAL A 422 -2.46 -21.37 -15.91
CA VAL A 422 -3.89 -21.66 -15.70
C VAL A 422 -4.70 -20.38 -15.53
N GLU A 423 -4.18 -19.40 -14.78
CA GLU A 423 -4.83 -18.10 -14.61
C GLU A 423 -4.97 -17.33 -15.93
N VAL A 424 -3.98 -17.41 -16.82
CA VAL A 424 -4.00 -16.72 -18.12
C VAL A 424 -4.88 -17.44 -19.15
N GLU A 425 -4.93 -18.77 -19.16
CA GLU A 425 -5.76 -19.51 -20.13
C GLU A 425 -7.26 -19.37 -19.84
N THR A 426 -7.63 -19.20 -18.58
CA THR A 426 -9.04 -19.28 -18.13
C THR A 426 -9.79 -17.96 -18.17
N GLU A 427 -9.11 -16.84 -18.43
CA GLU A 427 -9.61 -15.45 -18.48
C GLU A 427 -11.13 -15.27 -18.19
N GLY A 428 -11.49 -15.27 -16.90
CA GLY A 428 -12.84 -14.93 -16.43
C GLY A 428 -13.86 -16.08 -16.38
N ASP A 429 -13.50 -17.32 -16.72
CA ASP A 429 -14.32 -18.53 -16.53
C ASP A 429 -13.89 -19.31 -15.29
N GLY A 430 -14.69 -19.20 -14.22
CA GLY A 430 -14.41 -19.88 -12.95
C GLY A 430 -14.53 -21.40 -13.01
N GLU A 431 -15.40 -21.95 -13.87
CA GLU A 431 -15.56 -23.41 -13.98
C GLU A 431 -14.37 -24.04 -14.73
N LEU A 432 -13.92 -23.40 -15.81
CA LEU A 432 -12.73 -23.82 -16.55
C LEU A 432 -11.48 -23.72 -15.67
N TYR A 433 -11.38 -22.66 -14.87
CA TYR A 433 -10.30 -22.51 -13.89
C TYR A 433 -10.28 -23.65 -12.86
N ALA A 434 -11.44 -24.00 -12.29
CA ALA A 434 -11.55 -25.12 -11.35
C ALA A 434 -11.15 -26.46 -11.98
N ARG A 435 -11.52 -26.71 -13.24
CA ARG A 435 -11.13 -27.92 -13.99
C ARG A 435 -9.62 -27.99 -14.16
N GLN A 436 -9.01 -26.92 -14.71
CA GLN A 436 -7.57 -26.87 -14.94
C GLN A 436 -6.76 -26.94 -13.63
N LEU A 437 -7.27 -26.34 -12.55
CA LEU A 437 -6.66 -26.45 -11.22
C LEU A 437 -6.64 -27.90 -10.73
N GLY A 438 -7.77 -28.60 -10.85
CA GLY A 438 -7.87 -30.02 -10.52
C GLY A 438 -6.92 -30.88 -11.35
N ASP A 439 -6.89 -30.64 -12.67
CA ASP A 439 -6.02 -31.36 -13.60
C ASP A 439 -4.53 -31.11 -13.33
N LEU A 440 -4.15 -29.88 -12.96
CA LEU A 440 -2.80 -29.50 -12.60
C LEU A 440 -2.32 -30.30 -11.38
N PHE A 441 -3.07 -30.24 -10.27
CA PHE A 441 -2.68 -30.95 -9.05
C PHE A 441 -2.70 -32.46 -9.25
N ALA A 442 -3.70 -33.01 -9.95
CA ALA A 442 -3.75 -34.43 -10.26
C ALA A 442 -2.54 -34.90 -11.07
N GLN A 443 -2.10 -34.12 -12.07
CA GLN A 443 -0.92 -34.44 -12.88
C GLN A 443 0.39 -34.35 -12.09
N MET A 444 0.53 -33.36 -11.20
CA MET A 444 1.69 -33.23 -10.32
C MET A 444 1.76 -34.37 -9.30
N GLU A 445 0.62 -34.74 -8.71
CA GLU A 445 0.51 -35.83 -7.74
C GLU A 445 0.75 -37.21 -8.37
N ALA A 446 0.31 -37.41 -9.62
CA ALA A 446 0.57 -38.62 -10.38
C ALA A 446 2.06 -38.85 -10.66
N ARG A 447 2.87 -37.78 -10.74
CA ARG A 447 4.32 -37.87 -10.96
C ARG A 447 5.08 -38.27 -9.72
N SER A 448 4.74 -37.71 -8.56
CA SER A 448 5.33 -38.14 -7.29
C SER A 448 4.31 -38.10 -6.16
N PRO A 449 4.11 -39.22 -5.45
CA PRO A 449 3.17 -39.28 -4.33
C PRO A 449 3.59 -38.38 -3.16
N ARG A 450 4.82 -37.85 -3.16
CA ARG A 450 5.25 -36.83 -2.19
C ARG A 450 4.47 -35.52 -2.36
N TYR A 451 4.13 -35.11 -3.58
CA TYR A 451 3.36 -33.89 -3.83
C TYR A 451 1.98 -33.95 -3.15
N ALA A 452 1.34 -35.12 -3.20
CA ALA A 452 0.05 -35.34 -2.57
C ALA A 452 0.08 -35.23 -1.04
N GLN A 453 1.25 -35.31 -0.41
CA GLN A 453 1.46 -35.26 1.05
C GLN A 453 1.88 -33.89 1.58
N ILE A 454 2.17 -32.93 0.70
CA ILE A 454 2.70 -31.61 1.06
C ILE A 454 1.63 -30.54 0.78
N VAL A 455 1.56 -29.54 1.66
CA VAL A 455 0.81 -28.31 1.42
C VAL A 455 1.73 -27.29 0.77
N VAL A 456 1.41 -26.87 -0.45
CA VAL A 456 2.14 -25.79 -1.14
C VAL A 456 1.51 -24.45 -0.75
N GLU A 457 2.06 -23.81 0.29
CA GLU A 457 1.51 -22.59 0.89
C GLU A 457 1.29 -21.46 -0.14
N THR A 458 2.27 -21.24 -1.01
CA THR A 458 2.21 -20.22 -2.08
C THR A 458 1.10 -20.47 -3.08
N ALA A 459 0.83 -21.73 -3.42
CA ALA A 459 -0.26 -22.11 -4.30
C ALA A 459 -1.63 -21.88 -3.64
N VAL A 460 -1.76 -22.20 -2.35
CA VAL A 460 -2.97 -21.89 -1.57
C VAL A 460 -3.21 -20.39 -1.55
N GLU A 461 -2.18 -19.59 -1.25
CA GLU A 461 -2.25 -18.13 -1.21
C GLU A 461 -2.68 -17.57 -2.58
N MET A 462 -2.00 -17.96 -3.66
CA MET A 462 -2.34 -17.51 -5.01
C MET A 462 -3.78 -17.81 -5.39
N VAL A 463 -4.24 -19.06 -5.21
CA VAL A 463 -5.59 -19.48 -5.61
C VAL A 463 -6.66 -18.73 -4.81
N LEU A 464 -6.50 -18.62 -3.49
CA LEU A 464 -7.48 -17.94 -2.64
C LEU A 464 -7.49 -16.41 -2.87
N LEU A 465 -6.32 -15.79 -3.08
CA LEU A 465 -6.24 -14.36 -3.42
C LEU A 465 -6.84 -14.07 -4.80
N HIS A 466 -6.57 -14.91 -5.79
CA HIS A 466 -7.14 -14.79 -7.13
C HIS A 466 -8.67 -14.84 -7.06
N LEU A 467 -9.24 -15.82 -6.34
CA LEU A 467 -10.68 -15.94 -6.16
C LEU A 467 -11.27 -14.75 -5.40
N ARG A 468 -10.65 -14.30 -4.31
CA ARG A 468 -11.13 -13.16 -3.53
C ARG A 468 -11.22 -11.87 -4.35
N ASN A 469 -10.31 -11.67 -5.29
CA ASN A 469 -10.26 -10.49 -6.15
C ASN A 469 -11.11 -10.60 -7.42
N ALA A 470 -11.62 -11.80 -7.73
CA ALA A 470 -12.42 -12.05 -8.94
C ALA A 470 -13.89 -11.62 -8.79
N ALA A 471 -14.61 -11.58 -9.92
CA ALA A 471 -16.05 -11.30 -9.94
C ALA A 471 -16.85 -12.41 -9.23
N SER A 472 -18.03 -12.07 -8.70
CA SER A 472 -18.87 -13.02 -7.96
C SER A 472 -19.32 -14.23 -8.79
N SER A 473 -19.52 -14.07 -10.11
CA SER A 473 -19.81 -15.17 -11.02
C SER A 473 -18.65 -16.16 -11.14
N PHE A 474 -17.42 -15.66 -11.24
CA PHE A 474 -16.20 -16.46 -11.28
C PHE A 474 -16.01 -17.23 -9.97
N GLN A 475 -16.14 -16.53 -8.83
CA GLN A 475 -16.04 -17.10 -7.49
C GLN A 475 -16.99 -18.28 -7.29
N ILE A 476 -18.29 -18.08 -7.59
CA ILE A 476 -19.32 -19.11 -7.40
C ILE A 476 -19.12 -20.27 -8.38
N GLY A 477 -18.79 -19.98 -9.65
CA GLY A 477 -18.54 -21.02 -10.67
C GLY A 477 -17.36 -21.93 -10.29
N CYS A 478 -16.25 -21.32 -9.86
CA CYS A 478 -15.06 -22.05 -9.40
C CYS A 478 -15.35 -22.87 -8.13
N ALA A 479 -15.88 -22.23 -7.09
CA ALA A 479 -16.16 -22.89 -5.82
C ALA A 479 -17.17 -24.03 -5.98
N THR A 480 -18.23 -23.83 -6.78
CA THR A 480 -19.23 -24.88 -7.06
C THR A 480 -18.61 -26.07 -7.76
N THR A 481 -17.76 -25.84 -8.76
CA THR A 481 -17.11 -26.92 -9.52
C THR A 481 -16.16 -27.74 -8.63
N LEU A 482 -15.29 -27.08 -7.85
CA LEU A 482 -14.36 -27.76 -6.94
C LEU A 482 -15.08 -28.53 -5.82
N VAL A 483 -16.15 -27.97 -5.25
CA VAL A 483 -16.95 -28.64 -4.22
C VAL A 483 -17.77 -29.78 -4.81
N THR A 484 -18.18 -29.71 -6.07
CA THR A 484 -18.81 -30.84 -6.77
C THR A 484 -17.83 -32.01 -6.94
N TYR A 485 -16.57 -31.72 -7.23
CA TYR A 485 -15.52 -32.74 -7.26
C TYR A 485 -15.28 -33.37 -5.89
N LEU A 486 -15.34 -32.58 -4.82
CA LEU A 486 -15.26 -33.10 -3.45
C LEU A 486 -16.40 -34.08 -3.13
N ALA A 487 -17.62 -33.80 -3.58
CA ALA A 487 -18.77 -34.68 -3.36
C ALA A 487 -18.65 -36.02 -4.14
N SER A 488 -17.82 -36.07 -5.17
CA SER A 488 -17.58 -37.26 -5.97
C SER A 488 -16.49 -38.15 -5.31
N PRO A 489 -16.77 -39.39 -4.89
CA PRO A 489 -15.80 -40.20 -4.14
C PRO A 489 -14.62 -40.72 -4.98
N GLU A 490 -14.72 -40.66 -6.31
CA GLU A 490 -13.70 -41.17 -7.24
C GLU A 490 -12.50 -40.23 -7.40
N ILE A 491 -12.67 -38.95 -7.08
CA ILE A 491 -11.65 -37.93 -7.29
C ILE A 491 -10.72 -37.86 -6.07
N PHE A 492 -9.43 -38.06 -6.31
CA PHE A 492 -8.38 -37.91 -5.31
C PHE A 492 -8.00 -36.44 -5.13
N PHE A 493 -7.81 -36.00 -3.89
CA PHE A 493 -7.26 -34.68 -3.55
C PHE A 493 -6.06 -34.84 -2.63
N GLY A 494 -4.90 -34.31 -3.02
CA GLY A 494 -3.78 -34.16 -2.10
C GLY A 494 -3.99 -33.05 -1.07
N GLN A 495 -3.00 -32.87 -0.18
CA GLN A 495 -3.11 -31.94 0.97
C GLN A 495 -3.43 -30.50 0.54
N THR A 496 -2.84 -30.01 -0.56
CA THR A 496 -3.03 -28.62 -1.02
C THR A 496 -4.50 -28.37 -1.41
N MET A 497 -5.10 -29.26 -2.21
CA MET A 497 -6.53 -29.19 -2.55
C MET A 497 -7.42 -29.37 -1.33
N MET A 498 -7.02 -30.21 -0.37
CA MET A 498 -7.70 -30.36 0.93
C MET A 498 -7.54 -29.16 1.87
N VAL A 499 -6.81 -28.10 1.50
CA VAL A 499 -6.86 -26.79 2.18
C VAL A 499 -7.75 -25.82 1.41
N ILE A 500 -7.58 -25.76 0.08
CA ILE A 500 -8.32 -24.84 -0.80
C ILE A 500 -9.82 -25.13 -0.78
N VAL A 501 -10.21 -26.38 -1.06
CA VAL A 501 -11.63 -26.73 -1.24
C VAL A 501 -12.45 -26.55 0.05
N PRO A 502 -11.99 -26.97 1.25
CA PRO A 502 -12.72 -26.71 2.48
C PRO A 502 -12.83 -25.21 2.80
N ALA A 503 -11.78 -24.40 2.53
CA ALA A 503 -11.85 -22.96 2.71
C ALA A 503 -12.93 -22.32 1.83
N LEU A 504 -13.00 -22.70 0.55
CA LEU A 504 -14.04 -22.25 -0.37
C LEU A 504 -15.44 -22.74 0.05
N ALA A 505 -15.55 -23.99 0.50
CA ALA A 505 -16.81 -24.54 1.00
C ALA A 505 -17.33 -23.75 2.21
N THR A 506 -16.44 -23.23 3.08
CA THR A 506 -16.84 -22.36 4.20
C THR A 506 -17.22 -20.95 3.79
N GLU A 507 -16.43 -20.34 2.92
CA GLU A 507 -16.61 -18.93 2.53
C GLU A 507 -17.90 -18.73 1.71
N TYR A 508 -18.17 -19.67 0.81
CA TYR A 508 -19.33 -19.67 -0.09
C TYR A 508 -20.47 -20.57 0.39
N SER A 509 -20.43 -21.02 1.65
CA SER A 509 -21.48 -21.84 2.25
C SER A 509 -22.86 -21.18 2.07
N GLY A 510 -23.85 -21.95 1.66
CA GLY A 510 -25.22 -21.49 1.36
C GLY A 510 -25.40 -20.82 -0.01
N LYS A 511 -24.32 -20.59 -0.76
CA LYS A 511 -24.35 -20.02 -2.13
C LYS A 511 -24.02 -21.04 -3.22
N LEU A 512 -23.53 -22.23 -2.83
CA LEU A 512 -23.13 -23.29 -3.74
C LEU A 512 -24.33 -24.14 -4.18
N SER A 513 -24.23 -24.74 -5.37
CA SER A 513 -25.26 -25.66 -5.88
C SER A 513 -25.22 -27.05 -5.24
N VAL A 514 -24.14 -27.38 -4.51
CA VAL A 514 -23.95 -28.68 -3.87
C VAL A 514 -24.59 -28.66 -2.48
N PRO A 515 -25.44 -29.65 -2.12
CA PRO A 515 -26.11 -29.65 -0.83
C PRO A 515 -25.11 -29.89 0.32
N PRO A 516 -25.24 -29.17 1.46
CA PRO A 516 -24.28 -29.26 2.58
C PRO A 516 -23.99 -30.68 3.11
N PRO A 517 -24.96 -31.61 3.20
CA PRO A 517 -24.68 -32.99 3.61
C PRO A 517 -23.69 -33.73 2.70
N ASP A 518 -23.71 -33.46 1.39
CA ASP A 518 -22.81 -34.11 0.43
C ASP A 518 -21.39 -33.56 0.55
N VAL A 519 -21.26 -32.26 0.82
CA VAL A 519 -19.97 -31.64 1.14
C VAL A 519 -19.36 -32.27 2.39
N LEU A 520 -20.16 -32.46 3.45
CA LEU A 520 -19.70 -33.09 4.68
C LEU A 520 -19.27 -34.55 4.49
N ARG A 521 -19.97 -35.32 3.64
CA ARG A 521 -19.57 -36.69 3.26
C ARG A 521 -18.26 -36.70 2.47
N GLY A 522 -18.09 -35.74 1.56
CA GLY A 522 -16.87 -35.58 0.78
C GLY A 522 -15.64 -35.26 1.64
N LEU A 523 -15.80 -34.40 2.66
CA LEU A 523 -14.74 -34.09 3.62
C LEU A 523 -14.47 -35.26 4.58
N SER A 524 -15.52 -35.86 5.16
CA SER A 524 -15.37 -36.90 6.17
C SER A 524 -14.68 -38.15 5.63
N SER A 525 -15.01 -38.58 4.41
CA SER A 525 -14.38 -39.72 3.75
C SER A 525 -12.87 -39.54 3.50
N ARG A 526 -12.40 -38.28 3.38
CA ARG A 526 -10.99 -37.94 3.09
C ARG A 526 -10.19 -37.54 4.33
N LEU A 527 -10.84 -37.20 5.45
CA LEU A 527 -10.18 -36.84 6.72
C LEU A 527 -9.03 -37.77 7.13
N PRO A 528 -9.15 -39.12 7.06
CA PRO A 528 -8.08 -40.01 7.49
C PRO A 528 -6.81 -39.94 6.63
N LEU A 529 -6.92 -39.42 5.40
CA LEU A 529 -5.82 -39.27 4.44
C LEU A 529 -5.09 -37.92 4.59
N CYS A 530 -5.66 -36.99 5.37
CA CYS A 530 -5.11 -35.66 5.60
C CYS A 530 -4.02 -35.67 6.68
N SER A 531 -3.07 -34.74 6.56
CA SER A 531 -2.10 -34.39 7.60
C SER A 531 -2.81 -33.72 8.79
N LEU A 532 -2.18 -33.68 9.96
CA LEU A 532 -2.82 -33.16 11.18
C LEU A 532 -3.31 -31.71 11.04
N ALA A 533 -2.54 -30.84 10.38
CA ALA A 533 -2.95 -29.47 10.15
C ALA A 533 -4.17 -29.40 9.22
N VAL A 534 -4.17 -30.19 8.14
CA VAL A 534 -5.29 -30.23 7.18
C VAL A 534 -6.54 -30.87 7.79
N GLN A 535 -6.39 -31.88 8.65
CA GLN A 535 -7.50 -32.46 9.44
C GLN A 535 -8.18 -31.40 10.31
N ASP A 536 -7.39 -30.55 10.98
CA ASP A 536 -7.92 -29.45 11.80
C ASP A 536 -8.72 -28.45 10.95
N ALA A 537 -8.18 -28.01 9.80
CA ALA A 537 -8.90 -27.16 8.86
C ALA A 537 -10.21 -27.77 8.38
N CYS A 538 -10.18 -29.05 7.99
CA CYS A 538 -11.34 -29.78 7.51
C CYS A 538 -12.40 -29.92 8.61
N LEU A 539 -12.02 -30.20 9.86
CA LEU A 539 -12.95 -30.30 10.99
C LEU A 539 -13.61 -28.95 11.30
N LEU A 540 -12.86 -27.86 11.23
CA LEU A 540 -13.40 -26.50 11.37
C LEU A 540 -14.37 -26.17 10.24
N ALA A 541 -14.01 -26.51 9.00
CA ALA A 541 -14.87 -26.32 7.85
C ALA A 541 -16.16 -27.13 7.96
N MET A 542 -16.05 -28.40 8.33
CA MET A 542 -17.20 -29.27 8.58
C MET A 542 -18.10 -28.72 9.68
N LEU A 543 -17.53 -28.18 10.78
CA LEU A 543 -18.31 -27.54 11.83
C LEU A 543 -19.09 -26.34 11.28
N ARG A 544 -18.46 -25.46 10.51
CA ARG A 544 -19.13 -24.30 9.90
C ARG A 544 -20.25 -24.71 8.94
N ILE A 545 -20.01 -25.72 8.09
CA ILE A 545 -20.99 -26.24 7.11
C ILE A 545 -22.14 -26.96 7.80
N SER A 546 -21.89 -27.61 8.95
CA SER A 546 -22.93 -28.31 9.72
C SER A 546 -24.07 -27.40 10.18
N ALA A 547 -23.80 -26.10 10.35
CA ALA A 547 -24.81 -25.10 10.70
C ALA A 547 -25.90 -24.95 9.63
N GLU A 548 -25.58 -25.25 8.36
CA GLU A 548 -26.49 -25.13 7.23
C GLU A 548 -27.24 -26.43 6.91
N CYS A 549 -26.91 -27.51 7.62
CA CYS A 549 -27.62 -28.78 7.50
C CYS A 549 -28.91 -28.75 8.34
N GLU A 550 -30.04 -29.20 7.80
CA GLU A 550 -31.25 -29.49 8.60
C GLU A 550 -31.02 -30.63 9.59
N GLN A 551 -30.24 -31.63 9.20
CA GLN A 551 -29.74 -32.67 10.09
C GLN A 551 -28.39 -33.14 9.57
N VAL A 552 -27.39 -33.18 10.44
CA VAL A 552 -26.07 -33.73 10.07
C VAL A 552 -26.20 -35.26 9.97
N PRO A 553 -25.83 -35.87 8.83
CA PRO A 553 -25.87 -37.33 8.67
C PRO A 553 -25.11 -38.07 9.79
N SER A 554 -25.71 -39.14 10.33
CA SER A 554 -25.14 -39.93 11.43
C SER A 554 -23.78 -40.54 11.10
N GLU A 555 -23.54 -40.87 9.83
CA GLU A 555 -22.28 -41.41 9.31
C GLU A 555 -21.10 -40.47 9.58
N ILE A 556 -21.33 -39.15 9.56
CA ILE A 556 -20.28 -38.15 9.82
C ILE A 556 -19.84 -38.20 11.29
N PHE A 557 -20.80 -38.33 12.22
CA PHE A 557 -20.48 -38.47 13.64
C PHE A 557 -19.68 -39.75 13.93
N VAL A 558 -20.00 -40.86 13.23
CA VAL A 558 -19.22 -42.10 13.33
C VAL A 558 -17.78 -41.86 12.87
N CYS A 559 -17.59 -41.25 11.71
CA CYS A 559 -16.26 -40.96 11.16
C CYS A 559 -15.43 -40.03 12.06
N VAL A 560 -16.05 -38.97 12.59
CA VAL A 560 -15.37 -38.01 13.49
C VAL A 560 -15.02 -38.67 14.83
N ASN A 561 -15.88 -39.54 15.36
CA ASN A 561 -15.59 -40.28 16.58
C ASN A 561 -14.47 -41.32 16.38
N ASP A 562 -14.44 -41.99 15.24
CA ASP A 562 -13.35 -42.90 14.87
C ASP A 562 -12.01 -42.17 14.74
N LEU A 563 -12.01 -40.97 14.14
CA LEU A 563 -10.83 -40.11 14.08
C LEU A 563 -10.40 -39.65 15.48
N SER A 564 -11.34 -39.24 16.33
CA SER A 564 -11.11 -38.81 17.72
C SER A 564 -10.37 -39.87 18.55
N ASN A 565 -10.76 -41.14 18.38
CA ASN A 565 -10.17 -42.29 19.07
C ASN A 565 -8.72 -42.56 18.64
N ARG A 566 -8.39 -42.30 17.37
CA ARG A 566 -7.06 -42.56 16.78
C ARG A 566 -6.12 -41.36 16.88
N SER A 567 -6.65 -40.18 17.16
CA SER A 567 -5.90 -38.92 17.10
C SER A 567 -5.31 -38.48 18.44
N GLY A 568 -4.29 -37.62 18.37
CA GLY A 568 -3.68 -36.94 19.52
C GLY A 568 -4.59 -35.90 20.17
N ARG A 569 -4.15 -35.34 21.30
CA ARG A 569 -4.96 -34.44 22.17
C ARG A 569 -5.63 -33.30 21.40
N HIS A 570 -4.90 -32.63 20.51
CA HIS A 570 -5.41 -31.47 19.76
C HIS A 570 -6.60 -31.84 18.86
N ILE A 571 -6.40 -32.75 17.91
CA ILE A 571 -7.45 -33.19 16.97
C ILE A 571 -8.61 -33.86 17.70
N ARG A 572 -8.35 -34.61 18.79
CA ARG A 572 -9.40 -35.14 19.66
C ARG A 572 -10.30 -34.04 20.21
N GLN A 573 -9.72 -32.96 20.75
CA GLN A 573 -10.47 -31.81 21.24
C GLN A 573 -11.26 -31.10 20.13
N ARG A 574 -10.77 -31.10 18.88
CA ARG A 574 -11.54 -30.59 17.72
C ARG A 574 -12.72 -31.50 17.38
N CYS A 575 -12.53 -32.82 17.39
CA CYS A 575 -13.59 -33.79 17.13
C CYS A 575 -14.69 -33.74 18.21
N GLU A 576 -14.31 -33.59 19.48
CA GLU A 576 -15.25 -33.40 20.60
C GLU A 576 -16.04 -32.10 20.45
N GLU A 577 -15.38 -31.01 20.04
CA GLU A 577 -16.07 -29.75 19.76
C GLU A 577 -17.03 -29.86 18.56
N PHE A 578 -16.61 -30.52 17.49
CA PHE A 578 -17.51 -30.78 16.36
C PHE A 578 -18.75 -31.53 16.84
N THR A 579 -18.58 -32.60 17.61
CA THR A 579 -19.68 -33.43 18.09
C THR A 579 -20.63 -32.67 19.02
N SER A 580 -20.11 -31.79 19.86
CA SER A 580 -20.93 -31.02 20.80
C SER A 580 -21.68 -29.85 20.14
N LEU A 581 -21.01 -29.08 19.27
CA LEU A 581 -21.59 -27.89 18.65
C LEU A 581 -22.44 -28.20 17.42
N ALA A 582 -22.12 -29.23 16.63
CA ALA A 582 -22.97 -29.64 15.50
C ALA A 582 -24.37 -30.11 15.95
N ALA A 583 -24.51 -30.56 17.20
CA ALA A 583 -25.80 -30.89 17.82
C ALA A 583 -26.56 -29.64 18.34
N GLN A 584 -25.86 -28.52 18.54
CA GLN A 584 -26.39 -27.28 19.15
C GLN A 584 -26.44 -26.14 18.12
N LYS A 585 -27.41 -26.21 17.21
CA LYS A 585 -27.51 -25.25 16.09
C LYS A 585 -27.64 -23.79 16.51
N ASP A 586 -28.41 -23.50 17.55
CA ASP A 586 -28.64 -22.13 17.99
C ASP A 586 -27.34 -21.47 18.49
N VAL A 587 -26.51 -22.25 19.19
CA VAL A 587 -25.20 -21.81 19.69
C VAL A 587 -24.23 -21.62 18.53
N LEU A 588 -24.19 -22.58 17.61
CA LEU A 588 -23.34 -22.49 16.42
C LEU A 588 -23.72 -21.30 15.53
N GLY A 589 -25.01 -21.02 15.38
CA GLY A 589 -25.51 -19.85 14.67
C GLY A 589 -25.07 -18.53 15.32
N GLN A 590 -25.08 -18.43 16.65
CA GLN A 590 -24.57 -17.26 17.38
C GLN A 590 -23.07 -17.05 17.18
N ILE A 591 -22.28 -18.13 17.20
CA ILE A 591 -20.84 -18.07 16.94
C ILE A 591 -20.58 -17.54 15.53
N ILE A 592 -21.29 -18.07 14.53
CA ILE A 592 -21.16 -17.62 13.13
C ILE A 592 -21.54 -16.14 12.99
N GLN A 593 -22.60 -15.68 13.66
CA GLN A 593 -23.00 -14.26 13.65
C GLN A 593 -22.00 -13.33 14.34
N SER A 594 -21.20 -13.85 15.28
CA SER A 594 -20.16 -13.07 15.96
C SER A 594 -18.85 -12.99 15.18
N ALA A 595 -18.69 -13.78 14.12
CA ALA A 595 -17.51 -13.73 13.25
C ALA A 595 -17.51 -12.47 12.38
N GLN A 596 -16.31 -11.93 12.11
CA GLN A 596 -16.16 -10.74 11.28
C GLN A 596 -16.47 -11.00 9.80
N SER A 597 -16.22 -12.22 9.32
CA SER A 597 -16.58 -12.65 7.96
C SER A 597 -16.91 -14.16 7.92
N SER A 598 -17.25 -14.66 6.72
CA SER A 598 -17.48 -16.11 6.47
C SER A 598 -16.19 -16.92 6.29
N SER A 599 -15.02 -16.30 6.46
CA SER A 599 -13.73 -16.97 6.34
C SER A 599 -13.48 -17.96 7.49
N LEU A 600 -12.67 -18.99 7.23
CA LEU A 600 -12.27 -19.97 8.25
C LEU A 600 -11.53 -19.34 9.44
N PRO A 601 -10.57 -18.39 9.25
CA PRO A 601 -9.88 -17.74 10.36
C PRO A 601 -10.81 -16.94 11.28
N ASP A 602 -11.72 -16.14 10.71
CA ASP A 602 -12.64 -15.31 11.52
C ASP A 602 -13.65 -16.19 12.28
N PHE A 603 -14.07 -17.30 11.67
CA PHE A 603 -14.89 -18.29 12.34
C PHE A 603 -14.15 -18.96 13.52
N LEU A 604 -12.87 -19.30 13.36
CA LEU A 604 -12.03 -19.84 14.43
C LEU A 604 -11.86 -18.82 15.56
N GLU A 605 -11.66 -17.55 15.25
CA GLU A 605 -11.55 -16.48 16.26
C GLU A 605 -12.86 -16.33 17.06
N ALA A 606 -14.00 -16.30 16.37
CA ALA A 606 -15.31 -16.28 17.02
C ALA A 606 -15.55 -17.49 17.93
N LEU A 607 -15.14 -18.68 17.48
CA LEU A 607 -15.21 -19.92 18.24
C LEU A 607 -14.34 -19.87 19.50
N HIS A 608 -13.15 -19.29 19.41
CA HIS A 608 -12.27 -19.05 20.56
C HIS A 608 -12.85 -18.03 21.53
N GLY A 609 -13.45 -16.94 21.02
CA GLY A 609 -14.15 -15.94 21.82
C GLY A 609 -15.30 -16.56 22.63
N TYR A 610 -16.12 -17.40 22.00
CA TYR A 610 -17.19 -18.13 22.67
C TYR A 610 -16.70 -19.02 23.80
N LYS A 611 -15.62 -19.79 23.59
CA LYS A 611 -15.01 -20.63 24.65
C LYS A 611 -14.63 -19.80 25.87
N MET A 612 -13.95 -18.68 25.64
CA MET A 612 -13.50 -17.79 26.72
C MET A 612 -14.66 -17.19 27.52
N MET A 613 -15.81 -16.99 26.88
CA MET A 613 -17.04 -16.55 27.54
C MET A 613 -17.74 -17.68 28.30
N SER A 614 -17.81 -18.89 27.72
CA SER A 614 -18.40 -20.09 28.35
C SER A 614 -17.66 -20.52 29.62
N PHE A 615 -16.33 -20.40 29.65
CA PHE A 615 -15.54 -20.64 30.87
C PHE A 615 -15.82 -19.63 31.99
N LYS A 616 -16.28 -18.42 31.67
CA LYS A 616 -16.65 -17.39 32.66
C LYS A 616 -18.07 -17.56 33.21
N SER A 617 -18.92 -18.39 32.60
CA SER A 617 -20.35 -18.50 32.92
C SER A 617 -20.80 -19.77 33.66
N LYS A 618 -19.89 -20.64 34.14
CA LYS A 618 -20.28 -21.77 35.01
C LYS A 618 -20.57 -21.28 36.44
N PRO A 619 -21.79 -21.46 36.99
CA PRO A 619 -22.10 -21.07 38.36
C PRO A 619 -21.70 -22.16 39.37
N THR A 620 -21.16 -21.73 40.51
CA THR A 620 -21.05 -22.50 41.75
C THR A 620 -22.43 -22.87 42.27
N ALA A 621 -22.73 -24.17 42.41
CA ALA A 621 -23.84 -24.63 43.22
C ALA A 621 -23.51 -26.01 43.82
N ASP A 622 -23.35 -26.05 45.13
CA ASP A 622 -24.10 -26.96 46.01
C ASP A 622 -23.95 -26.47 47.46
N LEU A 623 -24.96 -25.72 47.92
CA LEU A 623 -25.24 -25.49 49.33
C LEU A 623 -26.42 -26.38 49.70
N VAL A 624 -26.19 -27.34 50.59
CA VAL A 624 -27.26 -28.04 51.31
C VAL A 624 -27.04 -27.85 52.82
N ALA A 625 -28.00 -27.15 53.41
CA ALA A 625 -28.53 -27.19 54.78
C ALA A 625 -27.56 -27.19 55.99
N GLU A 626 -27.63 -26.11 56.77
CA GLU A 626 -27.32 -26.15 58.21
C GLU A 626 -28.41 -26.92 58.99
N PRO A 627 -28.02 -27.48 60.15
CA PRO A 627 -28.81 -27.20 61.35
C PRO A 627 -27.97 -26.74 62.56
N SER A 628 -28.65 -25.97 63.40
CA SER A 628 -28.26 -25.22 64.59
C SER A 628 -27.59 -25.99 65.75
N SER A 629 -26.69 -25.27 66.45
CA SER A 629 -25.96 -25.47 67.73
C SER A 629 -26.79 -25.98 68.94
N PRO A 630 -26.27 -26.22 70.19
CA PRO A 630 -24.92 -25.97 70.79
C PRO A 630 -24.39 -27.02 71.83
N SER A 631 -23.11 -26.96 72.24
CA SER A 631 -22.69 -27.21 73.66
C SER A 631 -21.18 -27.04 73.91
N SER A 632 -20.87 -26.08 74.79
CA SER A 632 -19.80 -26.03 75.81
C SER A 632 -18.58 -26.97 75.74
N SER A 633 -17.36 -26.42 75.76
CA SER A 633 -16.54 -26.32 77.00
C SER A 633 -15.16 -25.69 76.76
N ARG A 634 -14.79 -24.75 77.63
CA ARG A 634 -13.45 -24.16 77.82
C ARG A 634 -12.45 -25.19 78.35
N ALA A 635 -11.21 -25.16 77.85
CA ALA A 635 -9.92 -25.30 78.57
C ALA A 635 -8.81 -25.69 77.56
N SER A 636 -7.95 -24.76 77.12
CA SER A 636 -6.61 -24.45 77.65
C SER A 636 -5.48 -25.34 77.10
N LEU A 637 -4.57 -24.79 76.29
CA LEU A 637 -3.18 -24.46 76.69
C LEU A 637 -2.24 -24.16 75.49
N SER A 638 -1.56 -23.00 75.63
CA SER A 638 -0.19 -22.64 75.22
C SER A 638 0.27 -22.69 73.75
N ALA A 639 0.73 -21.51 73.31
CA ALA A 639 1.59 -21.28 72.16
C ALA A 639 2.93 -22.03 72.26
N SER A 640 3.34 -22.70 71.17
CA SER A 640 4.76 -22.85 70.78
C SER A 640 4.89 -23.59 69.44
N LYS A 641 5.56 -22.94 68.48
CA LYS A 641 6.44 -23.51 67.45
C LYS A 641 5.83 -24.37 66.33
N LEU A 642 5.68 -23.72 65.18
CA LEU A 642 6.03 -24.29 63.87
C LEU A 642 7.45 -24.89 63.90
N ARG A 643 7.58 -26.20 63.69
CA ARG A 643 8.76 -26.83 63.07
C ARG A 643 8.34 -28.03 62.22
N TYR A 644 8.76 -27.97 60.97
CA TYR A 644 8.78 -29.06 59.99
C TYR A 644 9.84 -30.11 60.36
N THR A 645 9.54 -31.39 60.13
CA THR A 645 10.54 -32.47 60.00
C THR A 645 10.45 -33.08 58.61
N ALA A 646 11.58 -33.11 57.91
CA ALA A 646 11.73 -33.68 56.58
C ALA A 646 11.80 -35.22 56.64
N TYR A 647 11.25 -35.91 55.64
CA TYR A 647 11.51 -37.33 55.40
C TYR A 647 12.72 -37.53 54.47
N GLU A 648 13.41 -38.65 54.71
CA GLU A 648 14.75 -38.99 54.23
C GLU A 648 14.88 -39.37 52.75
N PRO A 649 16.07 -39.20 52.14
CA PRO A 649 16.40 -39.59 50.77
C PRO A 649 16.76 -41.09 50.60
N PRO A 650 16.67 -41.64 49.38
CA PRO A 650 16.88 -43.06 49.09
C PRO A 650 18.37 -43.49 49.08
N PRO A 651 18.68 -44.80 49.25
CA PRO A 651 20.04 -45.31 49.31
C PRO A 651 20.74 -45.44 47.94
N PRO A 652 22.09 -45.52 47.91
CA PRO A 652 22.89 -45.28 46.72
C PRO A 652 23.17 -46.55 45.88
N MET A 653 23.25 -46.39 44.55
CA MET A 653 23.90 -47.36 43.67
C MET A 653 25.33 -46.92 43.31
N ALA A 654 26.19 -47.93 43.12
CA ALA A 654 27.64 -47.85 43.13
C ALA A 654 28.27 -47.25 41.86
N ARG A 655 29.45 -46.66 42.09
CA ARG A 655 30.36 -45.95 41.16
C ARG A 655 30.99 -46.89 40.12
N LEU A 656 31.53 -46.31 39.03
CA LEU A 656 32.99 -46.39 38.74
C LEU A 656 33.41 -45.48 37.55
N ARG A 657 34.39 -44.60 37.87
CA ARG A 657 35.56 -44.13 37.07
C ARG A 657 35.36 -43.39 35.75
N ASP A 658 36.23 -42.48 35.32
CA ASP A 658 37.21 -41.54 35.91
C ASP A 658 37.93 -40.95 34.69
N ARG A 659 38.06 -39.62 34.64
CA ARG A 659 39.27 -38.83 34.32
C ARG A 659 38.84 -37.43 33.84
N ALA A 660 39.03 -36.42 34.69
CA ALA A 660 40.23 -35.57 34.76
C ALA A 660 40.23 -34.53 33.63
N SER A 661 40.44 -33.23 33.84
CA SER A 661 40.88 -32.45 35.00
C SER A 661 40.81 -30.97 34.56
N SER A 662 40.27 -30.10 35.41
CA SER A 662 40.97 -28.97 36.04
C SER A 662 41.00 -27.63 35.28
N GLY A 663 40.53 -26.59 35.98
CA GLY A 663 40.71 -25.17 35.68
C GLY A 663 39.37 -24.43 35.67
N GLY A 664 38.89 -23.77 36.72
CA GLY A 664 39.55 -23.25 37.91
C GLY A 664 39.46 -21.73 37.95
N SER A 665 38.47 -21.25 38.71
CA SER A 665 38.35 -19.90 39.30
C SER A 665 37.81 -18.79 38.37
N SER A 666 36.61 -18.22 38.63
CA SER A 666 36.22 -17.27 39.72
C SER A 666 36.49 -15.82 39.27
N ARG A 667 35.60 -14.82 39.37
CA ARG A 667 34.60 -14.40 40.38
C ARG A 667 33.68 -13.37 39.70
N SER A 668 32.35 -13.42 39.88
CA SER A 668 31.56 -12.73 40.92
C SER A 668 31.57 -11.19 40.80
N GLY A 669 30.45 -10.46 40.79
CA GLY A 669 29.20 -10.77 41.48
C GLY A 669 27.98 -9.95 41.05
N SER A 670 26.88 -10.41 41.63
CA SER A 670 25.47 -10.14 41.37
C SER A 670 24.94 -8.80 41.88
N SER A 671 23.84 -8.36 41.29
CA SER A 671 22.68 -7.86 42.05
C SER A 671 21.35 -8.31 41.44
N LYS A 672 20.77 -9.32 42.10
CA LYS A 672 19.34 -9.56 42.43
C LYS A 672 18.25 -9.06 41.46
N LEU A 673 17.43 -10.00 40.97
CA LEU A 673 15.96 -9.98 41.09
C LEU A 673 15.38 -11.40 40.87
N SER A 674 14.72 -11.89 41.91
CA SER A 674 13.79 -13.02 41.93
C SER A 674 12.58 -12.67 41.06
N GLY A 675 11.95 -13.53 40.25
CA GLY A 675 12.06 -14.96 40.08
C GLY A 675 10.67 -15.49 39.72
N THR A 676 10.52 -16.14 38.56
CA THR A 676 9.71 -17.36 38.29
C THR A 676 9.66 -17.61 36.78
N THR A 677 10.65 -18.36 36.30
CA THR A 677 10.67 -18.98 34.97
C THR A 677 9.87 -20.27 35.02
N THR A 678 8.60 -20.20 34.64
CA THR A 678 7.77 -21.35 34.23
C THR A 678 7.11 -21.00 32.90
N GLY A 679 7.93 -20.75 31.87
CA GLY A 679 7.44 -20.37 30.53
C GLY A 679 8.18 -21.04 29.36
N VAL A 680 9.20 -21.86 29.60
CA VAL A 680 10.11 -22.34 28.52
C VAL A 680 9.91 -23.83 28.20
N LEU A 681 8.89 -24.49 28.76
CA LEU A 681 8.57 -25.89 28.44
C LEU A 681 7.18 -26.06 27.77
N GLU A 682 6.44 -24.98 27.56
CA GLU A 682 5.16 -24.98 26.84
C GLU A 682 5.32 -24.64 25.34
N GLU A 683 6.40 -23.96 24.96
CA GLU A 683 6.69 -23.53 23.57
C GLU A 683 7.09 -24.65 22.60
N LEU A 684 7.31 -25.89 23.08
CA LEU A 684 7.56 -27.06 22.21
C LEU A 684 6.30 -27.92 21.97
N SER A 685 5.12 -27.45 22.36
CA SER A 685 3.84 -28.17 22.19
C SER A 685 2.84 -27.49 21.25
N ARG A 686 3.18 -26.33 20.66
CA ARG A 686 2.37 -25.70 19.62
C ARG A 686 2.45 -26.51 18.33
N THR A 687 1.36 -27.21 18.02
CA THR A 687 1.10 -27.78 16.71
C THR A 687 0.62 -26.65 15.82
N VAL A 688 1.33 -26.38 14.72
CA VAL A 688 0.93 -25.40 13.70
C VAL A 688 -0.44 -25.80 13.16
N THR A 689 -1.46 -24.99 13.44
CA THR A 689 -2.84 -25.22 12.98
C THR A 689 -2.98 -24.81 11.51
N ALA A 690 -4.03 -25.25 10.82
CA ALA A 690 -4.31 -24.72 9.48
C ALA A 690 -4.63 -23.22 9.50
N GLY A 691 -5.11 -22.71 10.63
CA GLY A 691 -5.19 -21.29 10.94
C GLY A 691 -3.81 -20.65 11.08
N ASP A 692 -2.81 -21.31 11.66
CA ASP A 692 -1.41 -20.85 11.69
C ASP A 692 -0.71 -20.99 10.34
N LEU A 693 -1.18 -21.83 9.40
CA LEU A 693 -0.67 -21.91 8.02
C LEU A 693 -1.34 -20.85 7.13
N THR A 694 -2.63 -20.56 7.31
CA THR A 694 -3.28 -19.41 6.65
C THR A 694 -2.88 -18.08 7.29
N LEU A 695 -2.60 -18.04 8.59
CA LEU A 695 -2.01 -16.90 9.29
C LEU A 695 -0.51 -16.82 9.10
N ALA A 696 0.26 -17.90 8.85
CA ALA A 696 1.66 -17.79 8.43
C ALA A 696 1.76 -17.42 6.95
N ALA A 697 0.79 -17.77 6.11
CA ALA A 697 0.63 -17.17 4.80
C ALA A 697 0.28 -15.68 4.94
N ALA A 698 -0.69 -15.30 5.79
CA ALA A 698 -1.09 -13.91 6.03
C ALA A 698 -0.10 -13.07 6.89
N ALA A 699 0.73 -13.70 7.71
CA ALA A 699 1.76 -13.07 8.55
C ALA A 699 3.13 -13.13 7.89
N ARG A 700 3.39 -14.06 6.96
CA ARG A 700 4.39 -13.80 5.92
C ARG A 700 3.90 -12.72 4.98
N SER A 701 2.60 -12.52 4.73
CA SER A 701 2.14 -11.24 4.15
C SER A 701 2.39 -10.03 5.07
N LEU A 702 2.94 -10.18 6.29
CA LEU A 702 3.51 -9.11 7.14
C LEU A 702 5.05 -9.09 7.16
N GLU A 703 5.73 -10.20 6.82
CA GLU A 703 7.21 -10.27 6.76
C GLU A 703 7.78 -10.26 5.33
N THR A 704 7.13 -10.82 4.31
CA THR A 704 7.40 -10.56 2.89
C THR A 704 6.76 -9.26 2.39
N SER A 705 5.84 -8.63 3.15
CA SER A 705 5.47 -7.22 2.92
C SER A 705 6.45 -6.22 3.55
N SER A 706 7.53 -6.70 4.19
CA SER A 706 8.69 -5.84 4.49
C SER A 706 9.61 -5.62 3.28
N HIS A 707 9.34 -6.29 2.13
CA HIS A 707 9.93 -5.95 0.85
C HIS A 707 8.93 -6.12 -0.31
N ILE A 708 8.54 -4.98 -0.88
CA ILE A 708 7.76 -4.75 -2.12
C ILE A 708 6.24 -4.57 -1.88
N SER A 709 5.85 -3.30 -1.72
CA SER A 709 4.49 -2.80 -1.92
C SER A 709 4.44 -2.10 -3.28
N GLU A 710 3.72 -2.66 -4.25
CA GLU A 710 3.20 -1.95 -5.42
C GLU A 710 1.72 -2.33 -5.63
N THR A 711 0.86 -1.33 -5.61
CA THR A 711 -0.59 -1.37 -5.83
C THR A 711 -0.94 -0.94 -7.27
N PRO A 712 -2.03 -1.44 -7.90
CA PRO A 712 -2.50 -1.00 -9.21
C PRO A 712 -3.31 0.32 -9.13
N PRO A 713 -3.51 1.04 -10.24
CA PRO A 713 -3.53 2.49 -10.23
C PRO A 713 -4.93 3.10 -10.02
N ALA A 714 -5.09 3.83 -8.92
CA ALA A 714 -6.05 4.90 -8.77
C ALA A 714 -5.39 6.07 -8.01
N GLU A 715 -5.32 7.21 -8.71
CA GLU A 715 -5.23 8.58 -8.18
C GLU A 715 -4.22 8.86 -7.05
N THR A 716 -3.06 9.37 -7.47
CA THR A 716 -1.99 10.01 -6.69
C THR A 716 -2.42 10.67 -5.38
N LEU A 717 -2.24 9.95 -4.28
CA LEU A 717 -2.10 10.51 -2.94
C LEU A 717 -0.60 10.62 -2.60
N THR A 718 -0.29 11.71 -1.91
CA THR A 718 1.02 12.28 -1.55
C THR A 718 1.97 11.31 -0.85
N PRO A 719 3.30 11.37 -1.09
CA PRO A 719 4.26 10.61 -0.29
C PRO A 719 4.38 11.20 1.13
N HIS A 720 4.70 10.34 2.09
CA HIS A 720 4.91 10.61 3.51
C HIS A 720 5.54 11.98 3.80
N ALA A 721 4.81 12.81 4.54
CA ALA A 721 5.26 14.10 5.02
C ALA A 721 6.08 13.93 6.31
N ASP A 722 7.30 14.50 6.34
CA ASP A 722 8.01 14.79 7.59
C ASP A 722 7.19 15.85 8.36
N LEU A 723 6.39 15.39 9.33
CA LEU A 723 5.36 16.18 10.03
C LEU A 723 5.92 17.24 11.00
N ILE A 724 7.23 17.47 10.99
CA ILE A 724 7.85 18.39 11.90
C ILE A 724 8.05 19.79 11.26
N ALA A 725 7.86 19.99 9.96
CA ALA A 725 7.94 21.33 9.33
C ALA A 725 6.58 21.92 8.89
N PHE A 726 5.76 22.39 9.83
CA PHE A 726 4.41 22.92 9.53
C PHE A 726 4.32 24.31 8.86
N ASN A 727 5.38 24.77 8.19
CA ASN A 727 5.34 25.98 7.35
C ASN A 727 5.42 25.71 5.84
N ASP A 728 5.81 24.51 5.40
CA ASP A 728 5.84 24.16 3.98
C ASP A 728 4.87 23.00 3.71
N SER A 729 3.93 23.23 2.80
CA SER A 729 2.89 22.29 2.41
C SER A 729 3.39 21.38 1.28
N PRO A 730 3.00 20.10 1.23
CA PRO A 730 3.25 19.24 0.07
C PRO A 730 2.28 19.49 -1.09
N PHE A 731 1.40 20.49 -1.01
CA PHE A 731 0.52 20.88 -2.10
C PHE A 731 1.12 22.02 -2.92
N ILE A 732 1.82 21.64 -3.99
CA ILE A 732 2.16 22.44 -5.20
C ILE A 732 2.58 23.89 -4.90
N SER A 733 3.89 24.09 -4.92
CA SER A 733 4.60 25.36 -4.84
C SER A 733 3.95 26.47 -5.66
N ASP A 734 3.70 27.62 -5.02
CA ASP A 734 3.59 28.89 -5.75
C ASP A 734 5.02 29.37 -6.09
N PRO A 735 5.28 29.86 -7.31
CA PRO A 735 6.61 30.34 -7.67
C PRO A 735 6.87 31.69 -6.98
N ALA A 736 7.95 31.75 -6.21
CA ALA A 736 8.51 33.02 -5.78
C ALA A 736 9.13 33.73 -7.00
N VAL A 737 8.98 35.05 -6.97
CA VAL A 737 9.51 36.06 -7.89
C VAL A 737 11.00 35.80 -8.17
N GLY A 738 11.39 36.01 -9.44
CA GLY A 738 12.64 35.53 -10.02
C GLY A 738 13.91 35.77 -9.21
N VAL A 739 14.78 34.77 -9.22
CA VAL A 739 16.18 34.84 -8.77
C VAL A 739 17.06 34.15 -9.83
N PRO A 740 18.28 34.65 -10.09
CA PRO A 740 19.13 34.24 -11.21
C PRO A 740 19.81 32.88 -10.97
N ALA A 741 20.13 32.18 -12.06
CA ALA A 741 21.11 31.09 -12.22
C ALA A 741 21.33 30.14 -11.02
N ASP A 742 20.88 28.88 -11.16
CA ASP A 742 20.95 27.80 -10.16
C ASP A 742 22.35 27.60 -9.51
N PHE A 743 22.57 28.26 -8.36
CA PHE A 743 23.73 28.01 -7.49
C PHE A 743 23.85 26.53 -7.09
N GLU A 744 22.72 25.84 -6.92
CA GLU A 744 22.67 24.42 -6.55
C GLU A 744 23.22 23.53 -7.66
N SER A 745 22.82 23.79 -8.91
CA SER A 745 23.29 23.04 -10.08
C SER A 745 24.81 23.17 -10.21
N ILE A 746 25.34 24.39 -10.03
CA ILE A 746 26.78 24.67 -10.10
C ILE A 746 27.50 23.98 -8.95
N TRP A 747 26.99 24.11 -7.72
CA TRP A 747 27.56 23.47 -6.54
C TRP A 747 27.65 21.94 -6.68
N ASN A 748 26.62 21.32 -7.26
CA ASN A 748 26.53 19.87 -7.47
C ASN A 748 27.35 19.39 -8.68
N SER A 749 27.54 20.24 -9.70
CA SER A 749 28.38 19.92 -10.86
C SER A 749 29.89 19.85 -10.54
N LEU A 750 30.32 20.50 -9.45
CA LEU A 750 31.72 20.52 -9.02
C LEU A 750 32.05 19.30 -8.13
N ASP A 751 33.10 18.55 -8.52
CA ASP A 751 33.51 17.30 -7.88
C ASP A 751 33.90 17.47 -6.39
N GLU A 752 33.49 16.53 -5.53
CA GLU A 752 33.73 16.59 -4.08
C GLU A 752 35.21 16.56 -3.71
N SER A 753 36.02 15.90 -4.55
CA SER A 753 37.48 15.79 -4.42
C SER A 753 38.20 17.15 -4.52
N SER A 754 37.53 18.17 -5.07
CA SER A 754 38.03 19.54 -5.23
C SER A 754 37.65 20.49 -4.08
N GLY A 755 36.90 20.01 -3.08
CA GLY A 755 36.35 20.81 -2.00
C GLY A 755 37.36 21.23 -0.93
N ALA A 756 37.18 22.42 -0.37
CA ALA A 756 37.91 22.91 0.80
C ALA A 756 36.92 23.32 1.91
N ARG A 757 37.33 23.15 3.17
CA ARG A 757 36.56 23.61 4.33
C ARG A 757 37.50 24.20 5.39
N GLY A 758 37.01 25.16 6.15
CA GLY A 758 37.77 25.78 7.21
C GLY A 758 36.93 26.68 8.10
N TRP A 759 37.57 27.21 9.13
CA TRP A 759 37.01 28.20 10.05
C TRP A 759 37.74 29.52 9.90
N CYS A 760 37.01 30.61 10.06
CA CYS A 760 37.51 31.97 10.11
C CYS A 760 37.07 32.61 11.42
N ASP A 761 37.97 33.24 12.17
CA ASP A 761 37.64 33.95 13.42
C ASP A 761 37.08 35.37 13.16
N VAL A 762 36.40 35.56 12.02
CA VAL A 762 35.85 36.84 11.58
C VAL A 762 34.40 36.68 11.12
N SER A 763 33.65 37.78 11.17
CA SER A 763 32.23 37.83 10.86
C SER A 763 31.94 37.53 9.37
N LEU A 764 30.70 37.15 9.04
CA LEU A 764 30.28 36.93 7.65
C LEU A 764 30.52 38.16 6.76
N GLU A 765 30.27 39.36 7.30
CA GLU A 765 30.43 40.62 6.58
C GLU A 765 31.90 40.91 6.27
N ASP A 766 32.81 40.61 7.22
CA ASP A 766 34.24 40.79 7.03
C ASP A 766 34.82 39.76 6.05
N VAL A 767 34.28 38.53 6.04
CA VAL A 767 34.63 37.51 5.04
C VAL A 767 34.23 37.98 3.64
N VAL A 768 33.03 38.53 3.46
CA VAL A 768 32.58 39.07 2.18
C VAL A 768 33.47 40.23 1.73
N LYS A 769 33.80 41.18 2.61
CA LYS A 769 34.71 42.29 2.30
C LYS A 769 36.11 41.83 1.88
N ARG A 770 36.64 40.75 2.50
CA ARG A 770 37.93 40.15 2.09
C ARG A 770 37.87 39.46 0.73
N LEU A 771 36.70 38.98 0.32
CA LEU A 771 36.52 38.38 -1.01
C LEU A 771 36.28 39.44 -2.07
N GLU A 772 35.64 40.56 -1.72
CA GLU A 772 35.47 41.74 -2.59
C GLU A 772 36.80 42.43 -2.95
N SER A 773 37.86 42.23 -2.18
CA SER A 773 39.20 42.75 -2.51
C SER A 773 39.91 41.95 -3.61
N MET A 774 39.29 40.89 -4.15
CA MET A 774 39.81 40.19 -5.34
C MET A 774 39.31 40.89 -6.62
N GLU A 775 40.11 40.91 -7.67
CA GLU A 775 39.72 41.46 -8.99
C GLU A 775 38.70 40.57 -9.77
N ASP A 776 38.19 39.51 -9.14
CA ASP A 776 37.26 38.53 -9.73
C ASP A 776 35.78 38.96 -9.57
N THR A 777 34.92 38.60 -10.53
CA THR A 777 33.49 38.95 -10.45
C THR A 777 32.77 38.08 -9.42
N MET A 778 32.14 38.72 -8.44
CA MET A 778 31.48 38.05 -7.31
C MET A 778 29.98 38.32 -7.29
N THR A 779 29.20 37.26 -7.06
CA THR A 779 27.76 37.35 -6.78
C THR A 779 27.47 36.77 -5.40
N VAL A 780 26.74 37.51 -4.57
CA VAL A 780 26.36 37.12 -3.21
C VAL A 780 24.87 36.87 -3.18
N ILE A 781 24.49 35.67 -2.74
CA ILE A 781 23.10 35.24 -2.58
C ILE A 781 22.83 35.14 -1.08
N SER A 782 21.66 35.68 -0.68
CA SER A 782 21.28 35.87 0.72
C SER A 782 21.20 34.55 1.51
N VAL A 783 21.32 34.66 2.84
CA VAL A 783 21.17 33.55 3.78
C VAL A 783 19.77 32.93 3.71
N GLU A 784 18.77 33.76 3.37
CA GLU A 784 17.35 33.41 3.34
C GLU A 784 16.91 32.76 2.02
N GLU A 785 17.73 32.84 0.97
CA GLU A 785 17.40 32.32 -0.36
C GLU A 785 17.79 30.84 -0.52
N LEU A 786 17.00 30.07 -1.26
CA LEU A 786 17.34 28.71 -1.69
C LEU A 786 18.45 28.77 -2.75
N PRO A 787 19.31 27.74 -2.89
CA PRO A 787 19.46 26.52 -2.07
C PRO A 787 20.22 26.79 -0.76
N PHE A 788 20.18 25.88 0.23
CA PHE A 788 20.94 25.98 1.50
C PHE A 788 20.58 27.16 2.43
N VAL A 789 19.31 27.30 2.82
CA VAL A 789 18.85 28.31 3.79
C VAL A 789 19.67 28.23 5.10
N GLY A 790 20.13 29.37 5.61
CA GLY A 790 21.02 29.45 6.79
C GLY A 790 22.52 29.53 6.46
N TYR A 791 22.89 29.49 5.18
CA TYR A 791 24.24 29.78 4.69
C TYR A 791 24.22 31.02 3.78
N LEU A 792 25.19 31.92 3.88
CA LEU A 792 25.43 32.94 2.85
C LEU A 792 26.17 32.26 1.68
N LYS A 793 25.74 32.51 0.45
CA LYS A 793 26.31 31.87 -0.73
C LYS A 793 27.05 32.89 -1.56
N VAL A 794 28.24 32.53 -2.00
CA VAL A 794 29.09 33.39 -2.81
C VAL A 794 29.55 32.61 -4.02
N LEU A 795 29.40 33.19 -5.20
CA LEU A 795 29.88 32.64 -6.45
C LEU A 795 30.90 33.61 -7.04
N ILE A 796 32.09 33.07 -7.33
CA ILE A 796 33.28 33.79 -7.77
C ILE A 796 33.62 33.28 -9.17
N ASN A 797 33.55 34.15 -10.18
CA ASN A 797 34.07 33.84 -11.51
C ASN A 797 35.44 34.48 -11.66
N GLY A 798 36.46 33.64 -11.83
CA GLY A 798 37.80 34.05 -12.22
C GLY A 798 37.86 34.57 -13.65
N GLU A 799 38.95 35.26 -14.00
CA GLU A 799 39.17 35.91 -15.30
C GLU A 799 38.90 35.00 -16.53
N ASP A 800 39.17 33.69 -16.42
CA ASP A 800 38.84 32.71 -17.46
C ASP A 800 37.45 32.07 -17.23
N ALA A 801 36.45 32.62 -17.92
CA ALA A 801 35.02 32.29 -17.80
C ALA A 801 34.64 30.81 -18.00
N THR A 802 35.53 29.97 -18.54
CA THR A 802 35.25 28.54 -18.79
C THR A 802 35.82 27.58 -17.75
N ARG A 803 36.71 28.01 -16.84
CA ARG A 803 37.35 27.12 -15.85
C ARG A 803 37.55 27.73 -14.45
N GLY A 804 37.49 29.05 -14.29
CA GLY A 804 37.73 29.73 -13.01
C GLY A 804 36.52 29.84 -12.09
N LEU A 805 35.66 28.83 -11.98
CA LEU A 805 34.44 28.93 -11.17
C LEU A 805 34.65 28.42 -9.73
N GLY A 806 34.53 29.32 -8.76
CA GLY A 806 34.59 29.04 -7.34
C GLY A 806 33.27 29.32 -6.65
N VAL A 807 32.79 28.39 -5.81
CA VAL A 807 31.52 28.52 -5.11
C VAL A 807 31.73 28.29 -3.61
N LEU A 808 31.23 29.21 -2.79
CA LEU A 808 31.45 29.26 -1.34
C LEU A 808 30.11 29.29 -0.59
N ARG A 809 30.04 28.53 0.50
CA ARG A 809 28.95 28.61 1.49
C ARG A 809 29.55 29.01 2.83
N LEU A 810 28.97 30.02 3.44
CA LEU A 810 29.41 30.61 4.69
C LEU A 810 28.30 30.52 5.73
N ARG A 811 28.62 30.16 6.98
CA ARG A 811 27.66 30.15 8.09
C ARG A 811 28.24 30.87 9.29
N ALA A 812 27.47 31.78 9.87
CA ALA A 812 27.84 32.44 11.11
C ALA A 812 27.74 31.47 12.30
N SER A 813 28.67 31.61 13.24
CA SER A 813 28.63 31.04 14.58
C SER A 813 28.25 32.13 15.59
N GLU A 814 27.75 31.74 16.76
CA GLU A 814 27.34 32.67 17.84
C GLU A 814 28.52 33.47 18.41
N GLU A 815 29.76 32.99 18.26
CA GLU A 815 30.99 33.63 18.75
C GLU A 815 31.60 34.64 17.74
N GLY A 816 30.87 34.99 16.68
CA GLY A 816 31.36 35.92 15.64
C GLY A 816 32.34 35.31 14.64
N SER A 817 32.60 33.99 14.74
CA SER A 817 33.37 33.21 13.76
C SER A 817 32.49 32.70 12.62
N CYS A 818 33.11 32.36 11.49
CA CYS A 818 32.45 31.89 10.28
C CYS A 818 33.00 30.53 9.83
N LEU A 819 32.10 29.55 9.64
CA LEU A 819 32.41 28.29 8.98
C LEU A 819 32.23 28.46 7.47
N TRP A 820 33.27 28.12 6.69
CA TRP A 820 33.21 28.18 5.24
C TRP A 820 33.44 26.82 4.60
N ARG A 821 32.72 26.57 3.50
CA ARG A 821 32.92 25.41 2.61
C ARG A 821 32.95 25.89 1.17
N MET A 822 33.99 25.51 0.45
CA MET A 822 34.19 25.87 -0.95
C MET A 822 34.22 24.63 -1.85
N ARG A 823 33.71 24.76 -3.07
CA ARG A 823 34.02 23.88 -4.21
C ARG A 823 34.53 24.76 -5.35
N CYS A 824 35.60 24.33 -6.01
CA CYS A 824 36.25 25.15 -7.03
C CYS A 824 36.89 24.25 -8.08
N GLY A 825 36.62 24.52 -9.36
CA GLY A 825 37.20 23.80 -10.49
C GLY A 825 38.69 24.14 -10.72
N ASP A 826 39.17 25.26 -10.18
CA ASP A 826 40.56 25.71 -10.31
C ASP A 826 41.32 25.66 -8.97
N ALA A 827 42.47 24.96 -9.00
CA ALA A 827 43.36 24.82 -7.85
C ALA A 827 44.03 26.14 -7.45
N GLN A 828 44.33 27.05 -8.39
CA GLN A 828 44.96 28.34 -8.09
C GLN A 828 43.99 29.31 -7.43
N LEU A 829 42.77 29.45 -7.97
CA LEU A 829 41.70 30.21 -7.33
C LEU A 829 41.40 29.68 -5.93
N ARG A 830 41.39 28.35 -5.75
CA ARG A 830 41.17 27.74 -4.43
C ARG A 830 42.23 28.09 -3.39
N ILE A 831 43.50 28.15 -3.79
CA ILE A 831 44.59 28.53 -2.88
C ILE A 831 44.50 30.01 -2.51
N ARG A 832 44.19 30.90 -3.46
CA ARG A 832 43.99 32.34 -3.21
C ARG A 832 42.86 32.59 -2.22
N VAL A 833 41.68 32.04 -2.48
CA VAL A 833 40.51 32.21 -1.58
C VAL A 833 40.82 31.65 -0.19
N LYS A 834 41.47 30.49 -0.09
CA LYS A 834 41.85 29.91 1.20
C LYS A 834 42.83 30.79 1.98
N ARG A 835 43.82 31.43 1.33
CA ARG A 835 44.77 32.35 1.98
C ARG A 835 44.08 33.59 2.53
N LEU A 836 43.20 34.20 1.74
CA LEU A 836 42.39 35.36 2.14
C LEU A 836 41.49 35.05 3.35
N LEU A 837 40.85 33.88 3.34
CA LEU A 837 40.01 33.43 4.45
C LEU A 837 40.83 33.17 5.73
N LEU A 838 42.04 32.64 5.60
CA LEU A 838 42.93 32.38 6.74
C LEU A 838 43.76 33.60 7.19
N GLY A 839 43.68 34.74 6.50
CA GLY A 839 44.42 35.96 6.85
C GLY A 839 45.94 35.85 6.68
N VAL A 840 46.40 34.97 5.77
CA VAL A 840 47.82 34.80 5.43
C VAL A 840 48.04 35.48 4.08
N GLU A 841 48.75 36.62 4.05
CA GLU A 841 49.15 37.31 2.81
C GLU A 841 50.00 36.41 1.89
#